data_AF-A0A1U7HFR6-F1
#
_entry.id   AF-A0A1U7HFR6-F1
#
_cell.length_a   1.000
_cell.length_b   1.000
_cell.length_c   1.000
_cell.angle_alpha   90.00
_cell.angle_beta   90.00
_cell.angle_gamma   90.00
#
_symmetry.space_group_name_H-M   'P 1'
#
loop_
_entity.id
_entity.type
_entity.pdbx_description
1 polymer ?
#
loop_
_entity_poly.entity_id
_entity_poly.type
_entity_poly.pdbx_seq_one_letter_code
_entity_poly.pdbx_strand_id
1 'polypeptide(L)'
;MTIKRREFLYFLGASAGTIALGEPNKKFSLPFTTPTLAQTSPKTNSLQIEGLSFQPVKVPMPLDIDGMAEAEQISAYSTYEVVDDLVLPEGFTYDVIAAWGDRVGDSRFGYNNDYLSFVETSPNEGFLTVNFEYISGKTWMQTYPMVIGKSLPFDEVKAAAKDTQGEIDAFALPENDSLKAKILEISKEGLIDQGIGIISIRRNADGKWERTFSKSDRRITGISGLEDGRYLKATGPAVAIFNKPNKKGYDDKLGDKIIGTFQNCAGGTTPWGTVLSAEENFQDQVPEPVMADGSSLDPSEAPFLITDEDLDGRANVLGLAGNKYGWMVEIDPANPDDYGTKHTWLGRFRHEAVAFRAVPGKPLAVYSGCDRRGGHLYKFISTETVSDIKDKANSRLLEEGMLYGAKFNADGTGRWIPLNPNTPIDPVLPSQVAGEDGKGMVPLPNPNRLTGGIIKATSESEIAIFKERFKTLGDLYEGDPTEKQGAILIDAHYAANAAGITCTARPEDTEVAQDGTLFIAFTSGSPGSDGGPDKEIFKGPQGETPYEFGWVMRLQEDDSNPDSMTFRWELFATGGEPAEGGLGFSNPDNLEIDPDGNLWMVTDMSTSSQNKAVASRVVNGNPVSQTDLVGLFGNNSAWFIPTSGANAGTAYPFAISPMDTEICGLRFTEDRQTLFLAIQHPGEAGGMRQDLKTEIRQFDMRTTTGREFIQQRKIPIGSNWPDKAANHPPRPAVVAVRRLNEQSITG
;
A
#
# COMPACT_ATOMS: atom_id res chain seq x y z
N MET A 1 20.84 51.46 -36.88
CA MET A 1 19.74 52.43 -37.00
C MET A 1 18.44 51.65 -36.81
N THR A 2 17.70 51.93 -35.75
CA THR A 2 16.43 51.31 -35.36
C THR A 2 15.27 52.00 -36.09
N ILE A 3 14.23 51.26 -36.52
CA ILE A 3 12.81 51.64 -36.73
C ILE A 3 12.13 50.51 -37.52
N LYS A 4 10.83 50.18 -37.43
CA LYS A 4 9.80 50.06 -36.37
C LYS A 4 8.51 49.59 -37.10
N ARG A 5 7.79 48.63 -36.52
CA ARG A 5 6.32 48.53 -36.36
C ARG A 5 5.35 49.07 -37.46
N ARG A 6 5.56 48.82 -38.77
CA ARG A 6 4.55 49.17 -39.82
C ARG A 6 4.55 48.35 -41.12
N GLU A 7 5.00 47.10 -41.12
CA GLU A 7 4.99 46.29 -42.38
C GLU A 7 4.34 44.91 -42.27
N PHE A 8 3.55 44.66 -41.22
CA PHE A 8 2.85 43.37 -41.07
C PHE A 8 1.31 43.47 -41.00
N LEU A 9 0.75 44.57 -41.50
CA LEU A 9 -0.71 44.74 -41.60
C LEU A 9 -1.09 45.28 -42.98
N TYR A 10 -1.06 44.41 -43.99
CA TYR A 10 -1.70 44.64 -45.29
C TYR A 10 -1.97 43.36 -46.09
N PHE A 11 -2.44 42.28 -45.44
CA PHE A 11 -3.01 41.16 -46.19
C PHE A 11 -4.36 40.73 -45.61
N LEU A 12 -5.38 41.43 -46.11
CA LEU A 12 -6.75 40.97 -46.40
C LEU A 12 -7.82 41.03 -45.28
N GLY A 13 -8.59 42.13 -45.30
CA GLY A 13 -10.05 42.07 -45.42
C GLY A 13 -10.45 42.43 -46.87
N ALA A 14 -11.66 42.32 -47.39
CA ALA A 14 -12.96 41.84 -46.92
C ALA A 14 -13.89 41.73 -48.16
N SER A 15 -14.93 40.90 -48.11
CA SER A 15 -16.18 41.04 -48.90
C SER A 15 -17.28 40.17 -48.23
N ALA A 16 -18.22 40.75 -47.45
CA ALA A 16 -19.58 41.17 -47.83
C ALA A 16 -20.42 40.05 -48.47
N GLY A 17 -21.63 39.64 -48.06
CA GLY A 17 -22.72 40.12 -47.19
C GLY A 17 -23.97 39.28 -47.59
N THR A 18 -24.90 38.86 -46.73
CA THR A 18 -26.24 39.46 -46.53
C THR A 18 -27.07 38.56 -45.58
N ILE A 19 -27.96 39.20 -44.81
CA ILE A 19 -28.78 38.73 -43.68
C ILE A 19 -30.13 38.11 -44.13
N ALA A 20 -30.63 37.09 -43.42
CA ALA A 20 -32.06 36.85 -43.22
C ALA A 20 -32.33 36.11 -41.88
N LEU A 21 -33.40 36.51 -41.19
CA LEU A 21 -33.79 36.27 -39.80
C LEU A 21 -34.41 34.87 -39.53
N GLY A 22 -34.28 34.38 -38.29
CA GLY A 22 -35.17 33.38 -37.69
C GLY A 22 -34.53 32.53 -36.57
N GLU A 23 -34.95 32.73 -35.31
CA GLU A 23 -34.72 31.87 -34.13
C GLU A 23 -35.13 30.38 -34.38
N PRO A 24 -34.64 29.33 -33.63
CA PRO A 24 -34.54 29.29 -32.16
C PRO A 24 -33.43 28.44 -31.51
N ASN A 25 -33.37 28.55 -30.18
CA ASN A 25 -32.74 27.66 -29.19
C ASN A 25 -32.47 26.20 -29.63
N LYS A 26 -31.20 25.79 -29.59
CA LYS A 26 -30.69 24.49 -29.10
C LYS A 26 -29.15 24.55 -29.09
N LYS A 27 -28.55 24.58 -27.90
CA LYS A 27 -27.09 24.46 -27.73
C LYS A 27 -26.67 23.04 -28.08
N PHE A 28 -26.13 22.86 -29.29
CA PHE A 28 -25.28 21.73 -29.65
C PHE A 28 -23.88 21.99 -29.11
N SER A 29 -23.40 21.14 -28.21
CA SER A 29 -21.99 21.03 -27.86
C SER A 29 -21.31 20.11 -28.88
N LEU A 30 -20.41 20.65 -29.68
CA LEU A 30 -19.51 19.89 -30.55
C LEU A 30 -18.32 19.36 -29.70
N PRO A 31 -17.83 18.14 -29.97
CA PRO A 31 -16.67 17.60 -29.28
C PRO A 31 -15.40 18.18 -29.93
N PHE A 32 -14.58 18.87 -29.14
CA PHE A 32 -13.20 19.15 -29.52
C PHE A 32 -12.34 17.98 -29.02
N THR A 33 -12.05 17.06 -29.92
CA THR A 33 -10.93 16.12 -29.77
C THR A 33 -9.63 16.88 -30.04
N THR A 34 -8.87 17.17 -28.98
CA THR A 34 -7.47 17.59 -29.09
C THR A 34 -6.63 16.34 -29.37
N PRO A 35 -5.72 16.34 -30.36
CA PRO A 35 -4.88 15.19 -30.63
C PRO A 35 -3.82 15.05 -29.52
N THR A 36 -3.72 13.84 -28.99
CA THR A 36 -2.65 13.37 -28.12
C THR A 36 -1.31 13.61 -28.82
N LEU A 37 -0.40 14.34 -28.17
CA LEU A 37 0.99 14.44 -28.60
C LEU A 37 1.65 13.07 -28.45
N ALA A 38 1.79 12.34 -29.56
CA ALA A 38 2.70 11.21 -29.63
C ALA A 38 4.13 11.72 -29.42
N GLN A 39 4.72 11.42 -28.27
CA GLN A 39 6.14 11.63 -28.02
C GLN A 39 6.92 10.70 -28.95
N THR A 40 7.67 11.28 -29.88
CA THR A 40 8.69 10.56 -30.63
C THR A 40 9.91 10.37 -29.72
N SER A 41 10.03 9.20 -29.11
CA SER A 41 11.28 8.77 -28.49
C SER A 41 12.39 8.71 -29.55
N PRO A 42 13.63 9.12 -29.23
CA PRO A 42 14.76 8.84 -30.11
C PRO A 42 14.87 7.32 -30.27
N LYS A 43 14.98 6.84 -31.51
CA LYS A 43 15.17 5.42 -31.84
C LYS A 43 16.44 4.89 -31.14
N THR A 44 16.30 4.35 -29.94
CA THR A 44 17.26 3.41 -29.38
C THR A 44 17.17 2.14 -30.21
N ASN A 45 18.31 1.55 -30.56
CA ASN A 45 18.34 0.20 -31.12
C ASN A 45 17.92 -0.78 -30.00
N SER A 46 16.63 -0.90 -29.70
CA SER A 46 16.16 -1.90 -28.76
C SER A 46 16.10 -3.25 -29.47
N LEU A 47 16.90 -4.20 -28.97
CA LEU A 47 16.71 -5.60 -29.27
C LEU A 47 15.31 -5.97 -28.80
N GLN A 48 14.46 -6.52 -29.67
CA GLN A 48 13.23 -7.15 -29.22
C GLN A 48 13.65 -8.33 -28.34
N ILE A 49 13.50 -8.18 -27.02
CA ILE A 49 13.88 -9.21 -26.05
C ILE A 49 12.96 -10.40 -26.31
N GLU A 50 13.56 -11.54 -26.66
CA GLU A 50 12.82 -12.75 -26.98
C GLU A 50 11.93 -13.15 -25.79
N GLY A 51 10.64 -13.33 -26.07
CA GLY A 51 9.64 -13.67 -25.05
C GLY A 51 8.96 -12.49 -24.34
N LEU A 52 9.35 -11.24 -24.60
CA LEU A 52 8.61 -10.08 -24.10
C LEU A 52 7.57 -9.58 -25.11
N SER A 53 6.39 -9.30 -24.58
CA SER A 53 5.23 -8.83 -25.34
C SER A 53 5.20 -7.30 -25.47
N PHE A 54 6.09 -6.59 -24.76
CA PHE A 54 6.22 -5.13 -24.77
C PHE A 54 7.70 -4.70 -24.78
N GLN A 55 7.95 -3.42 -25.09
CA GLN A 55 9.26 -2.80 -24.95
C GLN A 55 9.35 -2.14 -23.57
N PRO A 56 10.31 -2.51 -22.70
CA PRO A 56 10.40 -1.93 -21.37
C PRO A 56 10.49 -0.41 -21.39
N VAL A 57 9.84 0.25 -20.42
CA VAL A 57 9.93 1.71 -20.29
C VAL A 57 11.30 2.11 -19.77
N LYS A 58 11.84 3.22 -20.27
CA LYS A 58 13.15 3.71 -19.85
C LYS A 58 13.05 4.33 -18.46
N VAL A 59 13.64 3.68 -17.46
CA VAL A 59 13.81 4.20 -16.10
C VAL A 59 15.00 5.19 -16.03
N PRO A 60 15.24 5.92 -14.92
CA PRO A 60 16.32 6.89 -14.84
C PRO A 60 17.73 6.30 -14.80
N MET A 61 17.90 5.00 -14.60
CA MET A 61 19.21 4.34 -14.53
C MET A 61 19.43 3.33 -15.66
N PRO A 62 20.68 3.10 -16.09
CA PRO A 62 21.01 2.01 -17.00
C PRO A 62 20.71 0.65 -16.36
N LEU A 63 20.14 -0.28 -17.13
CA LEU A 63 19.86 -1.65 -16.69
C LEU A 63 20.63 -2.66 -17.54
N ASP A 64 20.93 -3.84 -17.00
CA ASP A 64 21.63 -4.89 -17.77
C ASP A 64 20.84 -5.36 -19.00
N ILE A 65 19.51 -5.30 -18.92
CA ILE A 65 18.60 -5.63 -20.03
C ILE A 65 18.74 -4.69 -21.24
N ASP A 66 19.35 -3.51 -21.06
CA ASP A 66 19.57 -2.56 -22.14
C ASP A 66 20.62 -3.08 -23.13
N GLY A 67 21.53 -3.97 -22.70
CA GLY A 67 22.60 -4.52 -23.52
C GLY A 67 23.58 -3.47 -24.07
N MET A 68 23.58 -2.26 -23.51
CA MET A 68 24.37 -1.13 -23.98
C MET A 68 25.82 -1.21 -23.47
N ALA A 69 26.77 -0.82 -24.32
CA ALA A 69 28.15 -0.63 -23.89
C ALA A 69 28.26 0.56 -22.92
N GLU A 70 29.23 0.52 -22.00
CA GLU A 70 29.40 1.54 -20.94
C GLU A 70 29.38 2.99 -21.45
N ALA A 71 30.07 3.29 -22.57
CA ALA A 71 30.09 4.63 -23.14
C ALA A 71 28.72 5.06 -23.73
N GLU A 72 27.94 4.11 -24.24
CA GLU A 72 26.59 4.33 -24.73
C GLU A 72 25.62 4.58 -23.56
N GLN A 73 25.76 3.84 -22.46
CA GLN A 73 25.00 4.07 -21.23
C GLN A 73 25.17 5.51 -20.73
N ILE A 74 26.42 5.99 -20.59
CA ILE A 74 26.69 7.37 -20.14
C ILE A 74 26.03 8.39 -21.08
N SER A 75 26.15 8.19 -22.39
CA SER A 75 25.53 9.07 -23.38
C SER A 75 24.00 9.09 -23.24
N ALA A 76 23.38 7.90 -23.15
CA ALA A 76 21.93 7.72 -23.12
C ALA A 76 21.29 8.19 -21.80
N TYR A 77 22.00 8.14 -20.67
CA TYR A 77 21.46 8.44 -19.35
C TYR A 77 21.99 9.74 -18.73
N SER A 78 22.85 10.50 -19.43
CA SER A 78 23.34 11.81 -18.97
C SER A 78 22.25 12.88 -18.77
N THR A 79 21.09 12.70 -19.41
CA THR A 79 19.89 13.51 -19.16
C THR A 79 18.67 12.62 -19.00
N TYR A 80 17.73 13.05 -18.16
CA TYR A 80 16.44 12.38 -17.97
C TYR A 80 15.34 13.41 -17.68
N GLU A 81 14.12 13.14 -18.14
CA GLU A 81 12.96 13.98 -17.87
C GLU A 81 11.91 13.14 -17.17
N VAL A 82 11.54 13.54 -15.95
CA VAL A 82 10.44 12.95 -15.21
C VAL A 82 9.13 13.50 -15.76
N VAL A 83 8.17 12.61 -15.97
CA VAL A 83 6.85 12.94 -16.49
C VAL A 83 5.84 12.82 -15.36
N ASP A 84 5.03 13.87 -15.15
CA ASP A 84 3.90 13.85 -14.22
C ASP A 84 2.67 13.20 -14.89
N ASP A 85 2.85 11.94 -15.28
CA ASP A 85 1.86 11.11 -15.96
C ASP A 85 2.22 9.62 -15.79
N LEU A 86 1.24 8.73 -15.99
CA LEU A 86 1.49 7.29 -16.07
C LEU A 86 2.17 6.98 -17.41
N VAL A 87 3.47 6.69 -17.37
CA VAL A 87 4.27 6.31 -18.55
C VAL A 87 4.13 4.82 -18.78
N LEU A 88 3.77 4.43 -20.00
CA LEU A 88 3.54 3.04 -20.42
C LEU A 88 4.40 2.70 -21.65
N PRO A 89 4.54 1.40 -21.99
CA PRO A 89 5.24 0.98 -23.19
C PRO A 89 4.56 1.49 -24.46
N GLU A 90 5.31 1.62 -25.55
CA GLU A 90 4.74 1.94 -26.86
C GLU A 90 3.66 0.90 -27.23
N GLY A 91 2.51 1.36 -27.73
CA GLY A 91 1.37 0.51 -28.06
C GLY A 91 0.35 0.34 -26.93
N PHE A 92 0.61 0.90 -25.74
CA PHE A 92 -0.31 0.89 -24.61
C PHE A 92 -0.98 2.24 -24.38
N THR A 93 -2.11 2.21 -23.69
CA THR A 93 -2.86 3.38 -23.25
C THR A 93 -3.58 3.07 -21.95
N TYR A 94 -4.14 4.09 -21.29
CA TYR A 94 -4.98 3.90 -20.12
C TYR A 94 -6.23 4.78 -20.19
N ASP A 95 -7.30 4.32 -19.54
CA ASP A 95 -8.53 5.08 -19.32
C ASP A 95 -8.72 5.27 -17.80
N VAL A 96 -9.06 6.49 -17.34
CA VAL A 96 -9.37 6.75 -15.92
C VAL A 96 -10.77 6.26 -15.61
N ILE A 97 -10.90 5.35 -14.63
CA ILE A 97 -12.17 4.74 -14.22
C ILE A 97 -12.93 5.62 -13.24
N ALA A 98 -12.23 6.09 -12.21
CA ALA A 98 -12.74 6.95 -11.14
C ALA A 98 -11.58 7.63 -10.43
N ALA A 99 -11.80 8.84 -9.95
CA ALA A 99 -10.84 9.62 -9.17
C ALA A 99 -11.49 10.13 -7.87
N TRP A 100 -10.66 10.51 -6.89
CA TRP A 100 -11.11 11.09 -5.63
C TRP A 100 -12.16 12.20 -5.85
N GLY A 101 -13.24 12.12 -5.06
CA GLY A 101 -14.38 13.05 -5.14
C GLY A 101 -15.49 12.62 -6.10
N ASP A 102 -15.23 11.69 -7.03
CA ASP A 102 -16.28 11.16 -7.91
C ASP A 102 -17.37 10.45 -7.12
N ARG A 103 -18.63 10.48 -7.58
CA ARG A 103 -19.74 9.88 -6.81
C ARG A 103 -19.63 8.35 -6.73
N VAL A 104 -19.83 7.80 -5.53
CA VAL A 104 -19.97 6.34 -5.28
C VAL A 104 -21.16 6.13 -4.34
N GLY A 105 -22.27 5.63 -4.87
CA GLY A 105 -23.50 5.42 -4.09
C GLY A 105 -24.07 6.72 -3.51
N ASP A 106 -24.18 6.77 -2.18
CA ASP A 106 -24.55 7.92 -1.35
C ASP A 106 -23.35 8.73 -0.84
N SER A 107 -22.13 8.34 -1.24
CA SER A 107 -20.86 8.94 -0.85
C SER A 107 -20.02 9.27 -2.09
N ARG A 108 -18.70 9.31 -1.94
CA ARG A 108 -17.70 9.60 -2.98
C ARG A 108 -16.61 8.54 -3.04
N PHE A 109 -15.87 8.52 -4.14
CA PHE A 109 -14.62 7.80 -4.27
C PHE A 109 -13.64 8.42 -3.27
N GLY A 110 -13.05 7.56 -2.43
CA GLY A 110 -12.18 7.98 -1.34
C GLY A 110 -10.85 8.54 -1.85
N TYR A 111 -10.02 8.94 -0.89
CA TYR A 111 -8.65 9.39 -1.13
C TYR A 111 -7.70 8.20 -1.11
N ASN A 112 -6.50 8.36 -1.66
CA ASN A 112 -5.44 7.35 -1.72
C ASN A 112 -5.98 5.94 -1.96
N ASN A 113 -6.53 5.75 -3.16
CA ASN A 113 -6.96 4.43 -3.59
C ASN A 113 -5.79 3.45 -3.60
N ASP A 114 -6.04 2.26 -3.10
CA ASP A 114 -5.04 1.21 -2.99
C ASP A 114 -5.57 -0.08 -3.65
N TYR A 115 -5.53 -1.22 -2.95
CA TYR A 115 -5.90 -2.55 -3.42
C TYR A 115 -7.07 -2.55 -4.38
N LEU A 116 -6.88 -3.27 -5.49
CA LEU A 116 -7.92 -3.49 -6.49
C LEU A 116 -8.26 -4.98 -6.55
N SER A 117 -9.56 -5.28 -6.41
CA SER A 117 -10.09 -6.60 -6.71
C SER A 117 -11.21 -6.50 -7.72
N PHE A 118 -11.05 -7.19 -8.85
CA PHE A 118 -12.09 -7.30 -9.86
C PHE A 118 -12.78 -8.66 -9.79
N VAL A 119 -14.07 -8.64 -9.43
CA VAL A 119 -14.93 -9.83 -9.39
C VAL A 119 -15.91 -9.74 -10.56
N GLU A 120 -15.68 -10.56 -11.58
CA GLU A 120 -16.54 -10.64 -12.75
C GLU A 120 -17.93 -11.21 -12.41
N THR A 121 -18.96 -10.55 -12.92
CA THR A 121 -20.35 -11.01 -12.85
C THR A 121 -20.86 -11.53 -14.19
N SER A 122 -20.25 -11.05 -15.28
CA SER A 122 -20.37 -11.58 -16.63
C SER A 122 -19.13 -11.16 -17.44
N PRO A 123 -18.88 -11.73 -18.62
CA PRO A 123 -17.69 -11.38 -19.40
C PRO A 123 -17.60 -9.87 -19.63
N ASN A 124 -16.49 -9.26 -19.21
CA ASN A 124 -16.23 -7.83 -19.27
C ASN A 124 -17.16 -6.93 -18.41
N GLU A 125 -17.80 -7.46 -17.38
CA GLU A 125 -18.64 -6.69 -16.46
C GLU A 125 -18.59 -7.26 -15.04
N GLY A 126 -18.39 -6.39 -14.06
CA GLY A 126 -18.25 -6.84 -12.68
C GLY A 126 -18.16 -5.72 -11.67
N PHE A 127 -17.74 -6.11 -10.48
CA PHE A 127 -17.48 -5.19 -9.39
C PHE A 127 -15.97 -5.03 -9.24
N LEU A 128 -15.52 -3.77 -9.23
CA LEU A 128 -14.19 -3.41 -8.79
C LEU A 128 -14.31 -2.94 -7.34
N THR A 129 -13.69 -3.68 -6.44
CA THR A 129 -13.47 -3.28 -5.05
C THR A 129 -12.18 -2.48 -5.01
N VAL A 130 -12.22 -1.35 -4.31
CA VAL A 130 -11.13 -0.39 -4.20
C VAL A 130 -10.94 -0.03 -2.73
N ASN A 131 -9.75 -0.24 -2.20
CA ASN A 131 -9.40 0.25 -0.87
C ASN A 131 -9.07 1.74 -0.91
N PHE A 132 -9.24 2.43 0.20
CA PHE A 132 -8.89 3.84 0.40
C PHE A 132 -8.14 3.95 1.72
N GLU A 133 -6.83 4.11 1.61
CA GLU A 133 -5.94 3.85 2.71
C GLU A 133 -5.94 5.00 3.72
N TYR A 134 -5.37 6.14 3.34
CA TYR A 134 -5.19 7.30 4.21
C TYR A 134 -5.53 8.62 3.49
N ILE A 135 -5.29 9.74 4.17
CA ILE A 135 -5.27 11.08 3.56
C ILE A 135 -3.88 11.69 3.67
N SER A 136 -3.31 12.14 2.56
CA SER A 136 -2.05 12.90 2.59
C SER A 136 -2.33 14.30 3.14
N GLY A 137 -2.10 14.54 4.44
CA GLY A 137 -2.59 15.69 5.20
C GLY A 137 -2.43 17.04 4.49
N LYS A 138 -1.20 17.36 4.06
CA LYS A 138 -0.87 18.56 3.28
C LYS A 138 -1.74 18.74 2.04
N THR A 139 -1.65 17.79 1.11
CA THR A 139 -2.24 17.88 -0.23
C THR A 139 -3.75 17.76 -0.17
N TRP A 140 -4.27 16.91 0.73
CA TRP A 140 -5.69 16.80 1.03
C TRP A 140 -6.24 18.14 1.54
N MET A 141 -5.67 18.73 2.60
CA MET A 141 -6.12 20.03 3.11
C MET A 141 -6.02 21.14 2.06
N GLN A 142 -4.94 21.15 1.26
CA GLN A 142 -4.72 22.13 0.19
C GLN A 142 -5.82 22.08 -0.88
N THR A 143 -6.26 20.88 -1.26
CA THR A 143 -7.09 20.67 -2.46
C THR A 143 -8.53 20.28 -2.16
N TYR A 144 -8.85 19.93 -0.91
CA TYR A 144 -10.19 19.51 -0.47
C TYR A 144 -11.30 20.49 -0.88
N PRO A 145 -11.18 21.82 -0.68
CA PRO A 145 -12.22 22.75 -1.11
C PRO A 145 -12.41 22.79 -2.64
N MET A 146 -11.35 22.50 -3.40
CA MET A 146 -11.39 22.49 -4.87
C MET A 146 -12.07 21.24 -5.42
N VAL A 147 -11.80 20.08 -4.81
CA VAL A 147 -12.34 18.79 -5.26
C VAL A 147 -13.74 18.55 -4.70
N ILE A 148 -13.95 18.81 -3.41
CA ILE A 148 -15.21 18.53 -2.71
C ILE A 148 -16.19 19.70 -2.76
N GLY A 149 -15.70 20.94 -2.91
CA GLY A 149 -16.56 22.13 -2.87
C GLY A 149 -17.04 22.49 -1.46
N LYS A 150 -16.38 21.96 -0.41
CA LYS A 150 -16.65 22.25 1.00
C LYS A 150 -15.40 22.83 1.69
N SER A 151 -15.56 23.88 2.48
CA SER A 151 -14.49 24.41 3.35
C SER A 151 -14.56 23.75 4.73
N LEU A 152 -13.39 23.54 5.33
CA LEU A 152 -13.23 22.98 6.67
C LEU A 152 -12.41 23.93 7.57
N PRO A 153 -12.58 23.88 8.90
CA PRO A 153 -11.99 24.84 9.83
C PRO A 153 -10.50 24.56 10.15
N PHE A 154 -9.67 24.22 9.15
CA PHE A 154 -8.28 23.82 9.35
C PHE A 154 -7.46 24.90 10.08
N ASP A 155 -7.51 26.15 9.63
CA ASP A 155 -6.72 27.24 10.21
C ASP A 155 -7.08 27.51 11.68
N GLU A 156 -8.36 27.40 12.03
CA GLU A 156 -8.82 27.60 13.41
C GLU A 156 -8.33 26.48 14.33
N VAL A 157 -8.35 25.23 13.86
CA VAL A 157 -7.88 24.09 14.65
C VAL A 157 -6.35 24.07 14.74
N LYS A 158 -5.62 24.35 13.65
CA LYS A 158 -4.15 24.52 13.68
C LYS A 158 -3.71 25.62 14.63
N ALA A 159 -4.43 26.73 14.67
CA ALA A 159 -4.14 27.81 15.62
C ALA A 159 -4.32 27.35 17.08
N ALA A 160 -5.31 26.50 17.35
CA ALA A 160 -5.53 25.93 18.69
C ALA A 160 -4.48 24.88 19.07
N ALA A 161 -3.93 24.14 18.10
CA ALA A 161 -2.92 23.09 18.31
C ALA A 161 -1.47 23.61 18.36
N LYS A 162 -1.26 24.93 18.19
CA LYS A 162 0.07 25.52 17.99
C LYS A 162 1.02 25.28 19.17
N ASP A 163 0.50 25.35 20.39
CA ASP A 163 1.31 25.24 21.61
C ASP A 163 1.54 23.76 22.03
N THR A 164 0.95 22.81 21.29
CA THR A 164 1.01 21.37 21.53
C THR A 164 1.61 20.60 20.35
N GLN A 165 2.40 21.28 19.51
CA GLN A 165 3.05 20.69 18.33
C GLN A 165 2.07 20.02 17.34
N GLY A 166 0.82 20.50 17.30
CA GLY A 166 -0.21 19.95 16.43
C GLY A 166 -1.13 18.94 17.12
N GLU A 167 -0.82 18.47 18.32
CA GLU A 167 -1.59 17.43 19.01
C GLU A 167 -2.70 18.02 19.89
N ILE A 168 -3.90 17.44 19.81
CA ILE A 168 -5.03 17.77 20.68
C ILE A 168 -5.70 16.46 21.11
N ASP A 169 -5.79 16.24 22.41
CA ASP A 169 -6.67 15.20 22.96
C ASP A 169 -8.14 15.65 22.87
N ALA A 170 -8.71 15.49 21.69
CA ALA A 170 -10.08 15.89 21.39
C ALA A 170 -11.11 15.01 22.10
N PHE A 171 -10.75 13.77 22.43
CA PHE A 171 -11.57 12.85 23.22
C PHE A 171 -11.87 13.43 24.61
N ALA A 172 -10.85 13.95 25.30
CA ALA A 172 -10.97 14.54 26.64
C ALA A 172 -11.65 15.91 26.69
N LEU A 173 -11.85 16.58 25.54
CA LEU A 173 -12.56 17.86 25.50
C LEU A 173 -14.04 17.69 25.90
N PRO A 174 -14.64 18.68 26.58
CA PRO A 174 -16.07 18.67 26.90
C PRO A 174 -16.95 18.54 25.65
N GLU A 175 -18.09 17.84 25.77
CA GLU A 175 -19.01 17.61 24.63
C GLU A 175 -19.53 18.90 23.97
N ASN A 176 -19.66 19.99 24.73
CA ASN A 176 -20.11 21.28 24.22
C ASN A 176 -18.95 22.23 23.84
N ASP A 177 -17.72 21.72 23.78
CA ASP A 177 -16.56 22.50 23.38
C ASP A 177 -16.57 22.78 21.86
N SER A 178 -16.44 24.06 21.51
CA SER A 178 -16.46 24.49 20.11
C SER A 178 -15.28 23.95 19.28
N LEU A 179 -14.13 23.69 19.91
CA LEU A 179 -12.97 23.09 19.26
C LEU A 179 -13.21 21.62 18.97
N LYS A 180 -13.80 20.87 19.92
CA LYS A 180 -14.19 19.46 19.72
C LYS A 180 -15.12 19.31 18.52
N ALA A 181 -16.12 20.20 18.39
CA ALA A 181 -17.05 20.19 17.25
C ALA A 181 -16.35 20.41 15.89
N LYS A 182 -15.34 21.30 15.83
CA LYS A 182 -14.56 21.56 14.61
C LYS A 182 -13.64 20.39 14.26
N ILE A 183 -12.99 19.81 15.26
CA ILE A 183 -12.16 18.59 15.09
C ILE A 183 -13.04 17.45 14.60
N LEU A 184 -14.21 17.24 15.20
CA LEU A 184 -15.17 16.23 14.77
C LEU A 184 -15.60 16.41 13.31
N GLU A 185 -15.80 17.65 12.85
CA GLU A 185 -16.12 17.91 11.45
C GLU A 185 -14.97 17.51 10.51
N ILE A 186 -13.73 17.90 10.82
CA ILE A 186 -12.54 17.53 10.04
C ILE A 186 -12.36 16.01 10.03
N SER A 187 -12.44 15.38 11.21
CA SER A 187 -12.28 13.93 11.38
C SER A 187 -13.30 13.14 10.57
N LYS A 188 -14.58 13.55 10.58
CA LYS A 188 -15.61 12.87 9.79
C LYS A 188 -15.31 12.91 8.30
N GLU A 189 -14.94 14.07 7.75
CA GLU A 189 -14.63 14.18 6.31
C GLU A 189 -13.39 13.37 5.93
N GLY A 190 -12.33 13.39 6.75
CA GLY A 190 -11.14 12.59 6.51
C GLY A 190 -11.36 11.07 6.64
N LEU A 191 -12.27 10.63 7.52
CA LEU A 191 -12.65 9.23 7.66
C LEU A 191 -13.67 8.77 6.59
N ILE A 192 -14.45 9.68 6.00
CA ILE A 192 -15.28 9.38 4.81
C ILE A 192 -14.40 9.05 3.60
N ASP A 193 -13.23 9.68 3.52
CA ASP A 193 -12.29 9.50 2.42
C ASP A 193 -11.45 8.22 2.54
N GLN A 194 -11.52 7.51 3.68
CA GLN A 194 -10.88 6.20 3.89
C GLN A 194 -11.91 5.07 3.92
N GLY A 195 -11.48 3.81 3.83
CA GLY A 195 -12.34 2.64 3.90
C GLY A 195 -12.28 1.80 2.62
N ILE A 196 -13.44 1.27 2.22
CA ILE A 196 -13.60 0.41 1.05
C ILE A 196 -14.67 1.00 0.12
N GLY A 197 -14.46 0.91 -1.18
CA GLY A 197 -15.45 1.22 -2.21
C GLY A 197 -15.74 0.02 -3.09
N ILE A 198 -17.02 -0.17 -3.39
CA ILE A 198 -17.46 -1.14 -4.39
C ILE A 198 -18.06 -0.35 -5.53
N ILE A 199 -17.52 -0.55 -6.73
CA ILE A 199 -17.97 0.15 -7.93
C ILE A 199 -18.26 -0.84 -9.04
N SER A 200 -19.35 -0.62 -9.77
CA SER A 200 -19.70 -1.42 -10.94
C SER A 200 -19.07 -0.86 -12.20
N ILE A 201 -18.40 -1.73 -12.96
CA ILE A 201 -17.72 -1.38 -14.20
C ILE A 201 -18.05 -2.39 -15.31
N ARG A 202 -17.96 -1.91 -16.55
CA ARG A 202 -18.02 -2.77 -17.74
C ARG A 202 -17.07 -2.28 -18.82
N ARG A 203 -16.64 -3.19 -19.70
CA ARG A 203 -15.95 -2.82 -20.93
C ARG A 203 -16.97 -2.57 -22.03
N ASN A 204 -16.86 -1.44 -22.70
CA ASN A 204 -17.71 -1.09 -23.84
C ASN A 204 -17.14 -1.63 -25.16
N ALA A 205 -17.87 -1.40 -26.25
CA ALA A 205 -17.54 -1.93 -27.57
C ALA A 205 -16.24 -1.37 -28.17
N ASP A 206 -15.74 -0.22 -27.67
CA ASP A 206 -14.46 0.38 -28.08
C ASP A 206 -13.30 -0.14 -27.21
N GLY A 207 -13.54 -1.18 -26.41
CA GLY A 207 -12.56 -1.79 -25.52
C GLY A 207 -12.25 -0.97 -24.25
N LYS A 208 -12.96 0.14 -24.00
CA LYS A 208 -12.77 0.99 -22.82
C LYS A 208 -13.60 0.52 -21.64
N TRP A 209 -13.04 0.63 -20.45
CA TRP A 209 -13.78 0.38 -19.21
C TRP A 209 -14.48 1.65 -18.73
N GLU A 210 -15.73 1.50 -18.30
CA GLU A 210 -16.57 2.60 -17.81
C GLU A 210 -17.39 2.18 -16.58
N ARG A 211 -17.69 3.16 -15.72
CA ARG A 211 -18.60 2.99 -14.58
C ARG A 211 -20.03 2.76 -15.06
N THR A 212 -20.73 1.79 -14.48
CA THR A 212 -22.17 1.58 -14.77
C THR A 212 -23.08 2.26 -13.75
N PHE A 213 -22.53 2.75 -12.63
CA PHE A 213 -23.26 3.44 -11.55
C PHE A 213 -24.46 2.62 -11.04
N SER A 214 -24.24 1.31 -10.86
CA SER A 214 -25.25 0.40 -10.33
C SER A 214 -25.74 0.82 -8.94
N LYS A 215 -26.88 0.28 -8.52
CA LYS A 215 -27.39 0.47 -7.15
C LYS A 215 -26.54 -0.22 -6.09
N SER A 216 -25.65 -1.13 -6.48
CA SER A 216 -24.74 -1.83 -5.58
C SER A 216 -23.47 -1.02 -5.31
N ASP A 217 -23.23 0.06 -6.06
CA ASP A 217 -22.12 0.98 -5.81
C ASP A 217 -22.28 1.60 -4.42
N ARG A 218 -21.29 1.39 -3.54
CA ARG A 218 -21.38 1.80 -2.14
C ARG A 218 -19.99 2.06 -1.54
N ARG A 219 -19.98 2.77 -0.41
CA ARG A 219 -18.80 2.96 0.43
C ARG A 219 -19.03 2.32 1.80
N ILE A 220 -17.98 1.69 2.32
CA ILE A 220 -17.81 1.33 3.72
C ILE A 220 -16.70 2.25 4.21
N THR A 221 -17.02 3.27 4.99
CA THR A 221 -16.06 4.32 5.37
C THR A 221 -15.49 4.10 6.76
N GLY A 222 -14.52 4.91 7.17
CA GLY A 222 -14.01 4.96 8.55
C GLY A 222 -15.06 5.33 9.60
N ILE A 223 -16.28 5.69 9.20
CA ILE A 223 -17.40 5.99 10.10
C ILE A 223 -18.70 5.23 9.79
N SER A 224 -18.67 4.20 8.94
CA SER A 224 -19.82 3.31 8.76
C SER A 224 -20.25 2.69 10.09
N GLY A 225 -21.54 2.69 10.39
CA GLY A 225 -22.07 2.28 11.70
C GLY A 225 -22.22 3.41 12.71
N LEU A 226 -21.55 4.56 12.54
CA LEU A 226 -21.62 5.67 13.50
C LEU A 226 -23.03 6.27 13.61
N GLU A 227 -23.67 6.54 12.47
CA GLU A 227 -24.98 7.21 12.39
C GLU A 227 -26.05 6.41 11.63
N ASP A 228 -25.63 5.43 10.83
CA ASP A 228 -26.49 4.66 9.92
C ASP A 228 -26.80 3.24 10.43
N GLY A 229 -26.17 2.82 11.54
CA GLY A 229 -26.32 1.50 12.13
C GLY A 229 -25.69 0.35 11.33
N ARG A 230 -24.92 0.65 10.27
CA ARG A 230 -24.23 -0.32 9.39
C ARG A 230 -22.89 -0.75 10.00
N TYR A 231 -22.93 -1.28 11.21
CA TYR A 231 -21.75 -1.76 11.91
C TYR A 231 -21.09 -2.92 11.17
N LEU A 232 -19.76 -2.94 11.17
CA LEU A 232 -18.99 -4.12 10.80
C LEU A 232 -19.17 -5.20 11.86
N LYS A 233 -19.05 -6.46 11.42
CA LYS A 233 -19.11 -7.65 12.28
C LYS A 233 -17.70 -8.15 12.59
N ALA A 234 -17.59 -9.08 13.53
CA ALA A 234 -16.37 -9.82 13.78
C ALA A 234 -16.66 -11.29 14.10
N THR A 235 -15.70 -12.17 13.76
CA THR A 235 -15.72 -13.60 14.10
C THR A 235 -14.44 -13.99 14.83
N GLY A 236 -14.43 -15.17 15.46
CA GLY A 236 -13.25 -15.72 16.14
C GLY A 236 -13.04 -15.21 17.59
N PRO A 237 -11.93 -15.59 18.23
CA PRO A 237 -11.77 -15.49 19.68
C PRO A 237 -11.74 -14.06 20.24
N ALA A 238 -11.30 -13.06 19.47
CA ALA A 238 -11.24 -11.67 19.96
C ALA A 238 -12.63 -11.06 20.22
N VAL A 239 -13.70 -11.63 19.64
CA VAL A 239 -15.09 -11.26 19.94
C VAL A 239 -15.41 -11.41 21.44
N ALA A 240 -14.80 -12.39 22.12
CA ALA A 240 -14.96 -12.55 23.56
C ALA A 240 -14.42 -11.34 24.33
N ILE A 241 -13.32 -10.74 23.87
CA ILE A 241 -12.74 -9.53 24.48
C ILE A 241 -13.60 -8.29 24.17
N PHE A 242 -14.12 -8.17 22.95
CA PHE A 242 -15.00 -7.06 22.59
C PHE A 242 -16.26 -7.01 23.46
N ASN A 243 -16.83 -8.17 23.79
CA ASN A 243 -18.02 -8.34 24.63
C ASN A 243 -17.73 -8.47 26.13
N LYS A 244 -16.46 -8.47 26.55
CA LYS A 244 -16.06 -8.72 27.93
C LYS A 244 -16.61 -7.66 28.90
N PRO A 245 -17.31 -8.06 29.98
CA PRO A 245 -17.67 -7.14 31.04
C PRO A 245 -16.45 -6.83 31.91
N ASN A 246 -16.30 -5.57 32.32
CA ASN A 246 -15.19 -5.09 33.17
C ASN A 246 -13.80 -5.24 32.53
N LYS A 247 -13.64 -4.73 31.30
CA LYS A 247 -12.35 -4.56 30.64
C LYS A 247 -11.37 -3.80 31.55
N LYS A 248 -10.09 -4.19 31.55
CA LYS A 248 -9.05 -3.48 32.29
C LYS A 248 -8.73 -2.11 31.71
N GLY A 249 -8.75 -2.01 30.38
CA GLY A 249 -8.50 -0.80 29.62
C GLY A 249 -9.81 -0.10 29.23
N TYR A 250 -9.76 0.59 28.10
CA TYR A 250 -10.87 1.34 27.57
C TYR A 250 -12.02 0.44 27.06
N ASP A 251 -13.25 0.93 27.24
CA ASP A 251 -14.47 0.27 26.80
C ASP A 251 -15.41 1.26 26.12
N ASP A 252 -15.50 1.16 24.80
CA ASP A 252 -16.38 1.98 23.95
C ASP A 252 -17.89 1.71 24.14
N LYS A 253 -18.24 0.70 24.94
CA LYS A 253 -19.63 0.27 25.23
C LYS A 253 -20.42 -0.22 24.01
N LEU A 254 -19.72 -0.58 22.93
CA LEU A 254 -20.36 -1.10 21.71
C LEU A 254 -20.37 -2.64 21.64
N GLY A 255 -19.67 -3.33 22.55
CA GLY A 255 -19.51 -4.78 22.47
C GLY A 255 -18.72 -5.14 21.21
N ASP A 256 -19.21 -6.11 20.45
CA ASP A 256 -18.66 -6.55 19.15
C ASP A 256 -19.11 -5.73 17.93
N LYS A 257 -19.92 -4.68 18.13
CA LYS A 257 -20.23 -3.73 17.04
C LYS A 257 -19.02 -2.85 16.76
N ILE A 258 -18.65 -2.73 15.48
CA ILE A 258 -17.46 -2.00 15.04
C ILE A 258 -17.88 -0.85 14.12
N ILE A 259 -17.37 0.34 14.39
CA ILE A 259 -17.57 1.53 13.56
C ILE A 259 -16.43 1.62 12.56
N GLY A 260 -16.78 1.50 11.29
CA GLY A 260 -15.90 1.73 10.15
C GLY A 260 -14.68 0.82 10.04
N THR A 261 -13.92 1.10 8.99
CA THR A 261 -12.61 0.55 8.68
C THR A 261 -11.82 1.65 7.97
N PHE A 262 -10.52 1.73 8.24
CA PHE A 262 -9.64 2.81 7.77
C PHE A 262 -8.20 2.30 7.72
N GLN A 263 -7.29 3.07 7.11
CA GLN A 263 -5.92 2.61 6.80
C GLN A 263 -6.00 1.30 6.00
N ASN A 264 -6.94 1.26 5.05
CA ASN A 264 -7.19 0.11 4.19
C ASN A 264 -6.14 0.10 3.07
N CYS A 265 -5.07 -0.68 3.25
CA CYS A 265 -3.94 -0.76 2.34
C CYS A 265 -4.22 -1.78 1.20
N ALA A 266 -3.40 -2.81 1.06
CA ALA A 266 -3.61 -3.91 0.12
C ALA A 266 -4.74 -4.88 0.58
N GLY A 267 -4.70 -6.15 0.14
CA GLY A 267 -5.78 -7.10 0.43
C GLY A 267 -5.61 -8.45 -0.24
N GLY A 268 -6.72 -9.13 -0.51
CA GLY A 268 -6.73 -10.36 -1.28
C GLY A 268 -8.11 -10.75 -1.76
N THR A 269 -8.17 -11.44 -2.89
CA THR A 269 -9.44 -11.93 -3.45
C THR A 269 -9.58 -13.41 -3.16
N THR A 270 -10.66 -13.81 -2.50
CA THR A 270 -10.87 -15.23 -2.19
C THR A 270 -11.23 -16.01 -3.46
N PRO A 271 -10.89 -17.31 -3.53
CA PRO A 271 -11.32 -18.17 -4.64
C PRO A 271 -12.84 -18.30 -4.83
N TRP A 272 -13.64 -17.88 -3.84
CA TRP A 272 -15.11 -17.88 -3.87
C TRP A 272 -15.73 -16.50 -4.13
N GLY A 273 -14.92 -15.50 -4.49
CA GLY A 273 -15.38 -14.21 -5.00
C GLY A 273 -15.81 -13.20 -3.94
N THR A 274 -15.32 -13.34 -2.71
CA THR A 274 -15.29 -12.26 -1.71
C THR A 274 -13.92 -11.59 -1.71
N VAL A 275 -13.83 -10.41 -1.10
CA VAL A 275 -12.61 -9.60 -1.06
C VAL A 275 -12.24 -9.32 0.39
N LEU A 276 -10.98 -9.52 0.75
CA LEU A 276 -10.41 -9.08 2.01
C LEU A 276 -9.66 -7.77 1.80
N SER A 277 -9.99 -6.78 2.62
CA SER A 277 -9.27 -5.52 2.73
C SER A 277 -8.45 -5.51 4.02
N ALA A 278 -7.22 -5.01 3.94
CA ALA A 278 -6.27 -5.04 5.04
C ALA A 278 -6.23 -3.71 5.80
N GLU A 279 -6.47 -3.73 7.12
CA GLU A 279 -6.16 -2.57 7.96
C GLU A 279 -4.69 -2.59 8.36
N GLU A 280 -3.93 -1.61 7.88
CA GLU A 280 -2.48 -1.58 7.90
C GLU A 280 -2.02 -0.58 8.95
N ASN A 281 -1.66 0.66 8.61
CA ASN A 281 -1.25 1.71 9.55
C ASN A 281 -2.34 2.28 10.49
N PHE A 282 -3.22 1.43 11.04
CA PHE A 282 -4.34 1.80 11.92
C PHE A 282 -3.91 2.55 13.20
N GLN A 283 -2.65 2.40 13.64
CA GLN A 283 -2.11 3.08 14.82
C GLN A 283 -2.14 4.61 14.70
N ASP A 284 -2.17 5.14 13.48
CA ASP A 284 -2.22 6.58 13.25
C ASP A 284 -3.58 7.16 13.64
N GLN A 285 -4.59 6.31 13.83
CA GLN A 285 -5.95 6.71 14.23
C GLN A 285 -6.29 6.30 15.66
N VAL A 286 -5.79 5.15 16.13
CA VAL A 286 -6.19 4.55 17.41
C VAL A 286 -5.00 3.87 18.11
N PRO A 287 -5.02 3.72 19.45
CA PRO A 287 -3.93 3.06 20.16
C PRO A 287 -3.72 1.61 19.71
N GLU A 288 -2.51 1.27 19.28
CA GLU A 288 -2.17 -0.10 18.90
C GLU A 288 -1.97 -1.04 20.11
N PRO A 289 -1.11 -0.72 21.09
CA PRO A 289 -0.87 -1.61 22.22
C PRO A 289 -2.12 -1.82 23.09
N VAL A 290 -2.14 -2.92 23.83
CA VAL A 290 -3.30 -3.33 24.63
C VAL A 290 -2.96 -3.67 26.08
N MET A 291 -4.00 -3.77 26.90
CA MET A 291 -3.93 -4.32 28.25
C MET A 291 -3.76 -5.84 28.22
N ALA A 292 -3.40 -6.44 29.35
CA ALA A 292 -3.17 -7.89 29.45
C ALA A 292 -4.42 -8.76 29.21
N ASP A 293 -5.62 -8.20 29.28
CA ASP A 293 -6.87 -8.88 28.90
C ASP A 293 -7.27 -8.63 27.43
N GLY A 294 -6.41 -7.98 26.63
CA GLY A 294 -6.65 -7.63 25.23
C GLY A 294 -7.53 -6.39 25.03
N SER A 295 -7.95 -5.69 26.09
CA SER A 295 -8.70 -4.44 25.94
C SER A 295 -7.82 -3.28 25.50
N SER A 296 -8.39 -2.35 24.73
CA SER A 296 -7.71 -1.16 24.22
C SER A 296 -7.12 -0.30 25.34
N LEU A 297 -6.04 0.43 25.04
CA LEU A 297 -5.66 1.60 25.82
C LEU A 297 -6.66 2.76 25.61
N ASP A 298 -6.54 3.79 26.43
CA ASP A 298 -7.38 4.98 26.38
C ASP A 298 -7.19 5.74 25.05
N PRO A 299 -8.26 6.26 24.39
CA PRO A 299 -8.13 7.01 23.15
C PRO A 299 -7.17 8.19 23.22
N SER A 300 -6.95 8.78 24.40
CA SER A 300 -5.98 9.85 24.63
C SER A 300 -4.53 9.46 24.29
N GLU A 301 -4.20 8.16 24.19
CA GLU A 301 -2.88 7.68 23.78
C GLU A 301 -2.62 7.82 22.27
N ALA A 302 -3.64 8.16 21.47
CA ALA A 302 -3.54 8.51 20.05
C ALA A 302 -4.28 9.84 19.81
N PRO A 303 -3.70 10.99 20.19
CA PRO A 303 -4.36 12.28 20.07
C PRO A 303 -4.59 12.68 18.60
N PHE A 304 -5.54 13.58 18.37
CA PHE A 304 -5.72 14.20 17.05
C PHE A 304 -4.48 15.05 16.71
N LEU A 305 -3.90 14.84 15.54
CA LEU A 305 -2.74 15.58 15.04
C LEU A 305 -3.15 16.45 13.86
N ILE A 306 -2.77 17.73 13.86
CA ILE A 306 -2.88 18.59 12.68
C ILE A 306 -1.70 19.57 12.61
N THR A 307 -0.96 19.54 11.50
CA THR A 307 0.11 20.48 11.17
C THR A 307 -0.13 21.07 9.77
N ASP A 308 0.84 21.74 9.16
CA ASP A 308 0.75 22.11 7.74
C ASP A 308 1.01 20.92 6.80
N GLU A 309 1.62 19.85 7.32
CA GLU A 309 2.00 18.65 6.56
C GLU A 309 1.13 17.44 6.93
N ASP A 310 0.78 17.31 8.21
CA ASP A 310 0.17 16.10 8.78
C ASP A 310 -1.25 16.35 9.25
N LEU A 311 -2.07 15.29 9.19
CA LEU A 311 -3.40 15.25 9.76
C LEU A 311 -3.66 13.80 10.13
N ASP A 312 -3.83 13.47 11.42
CA ASP A 312 -4.01 12.10 11.95
C ASP A 312 -4.79 12.08 13.27
N GLY A 313 -4.95 10.89 13.88
CA GLY A 313 -5.72 10.72 15.11
C GLY A 313 -7.19 11.09 14.95
N ARG A 314 -7.75 10.99 13.74
CA ARG A 314 -9.12 11.42 13.43
C ARG A 314 -10.16 10.63 14.23
N ALA A 315 -9.85 9.38 14.57
CA ALA A 315 -10.70 8.53 15.40
C ALA A 315 -10.67 8.87 16.90
N ASN A 316 -9.70 9.68 17.38
CA ASN A 316 -9.60 10.11 18.77
C ASN A 316 -10.90 10.76 19.27
N VAL A 317 -11.38 11.78 18.55
CA VAL A 317 -12.59 12.54 18.93
C VAL A 317 -13.86 11.67 18.97
N LEU A 318 -13.84 10.51 18.30
CA LEU A 318 -14.93 9.53 18.27
C LEU A 318 -14.82 8.48 19.40
N GLY A 319 -13.68 8.43 20.10
CA GLY A 319 -13.43 7.44 21.14
C GLY A 319 -13.42 6.00 20.63
N LEU A 320 -12.87 5.75 19.44
CA LEU A 320 -12.84 4.39 18.88
C LEU A 320 -11.82 3.52 19.63
N ALA A 321 -12.21 2.29 19.99
CA ALA A 321 -11.33 1.37 20.71
C ALA A 321 -10.32 0.70 19.77
N GLY A 322 -9.02 0.92 20.01
CA GLY A 322 -7.96 0.51 19.10
C GLY A 322 -7.84 -1.00 18.87
N ASN A 323 -8.23 -1.83 19.84
CA ASN A 323 -8.24 -3.28 19.71
C ASN A 323 -9.25 -3.82 18.66
N LYS A 324 -10.13 -2.96 18.11
CA LYS A 324 -11.07 -3.30 17.04
C LYS A 324 -10.56 -3.02 15.62
N TYR A 325 -9.33 -2.52 15.47
CA TYR A 325 -8.72 -2.17 14.18
C TYR A 325 -7.38 -2.88 13.99
N GLY A 326 -6.92 -3.00 12.74
CA GLY A 326 -5.74 -3.79 12.38
C GLY A 326 -6.09 -5.23 12.04
N TRP A 327 -7.25 -5.45 11.42
CA TRP A 327 -7.72 -6.77 11.02
C TRP A 327 -7.98 -6.82 9.51
N MET A 328 -7.98 -8.04 8.98
CA MET A 328 -8.55 -8.34 7.68
C MET A 328 -10.08 -8.22 7.70
N VAL A 329 -10.64 -7.44 6.76
CA VAL A 329 -12.08 -7.18 6.60
C VAL A 329 -12.59 -7.86 5.33
N GLU A 330 -13.37 -8.93 5.46
CA GLU A 330 -14.00 -9.60 4.31
C GLU A 330 -15.31 -8.89 3.91
N ILE A 331 -15.51 -8.69 2.60
CA ILE A 331 -16.75 -8.20 2.00
C ILE A 331 -17.14 -9.04 0.77
N ASP A 332 -18.43 -9.27 0.58
CA ASP A 332 -18.99 -9.74 -0.69
C ASP A 332 -19.38 -8.54 -1.57
N PRO A 333 -18.64 -8.24 -2.65
CA PRO A 333 -18.97 -7.10 -3.51
C PRO A 333 -20.34 -7.24 -4.18
N ALA A 334 -20.80 -8.47 -4.42
CA ALA A 334 -22.09 -8.75 -5.04
C ALA A 334 -23.28 -8.65 -4.07
N ASN A 335 -23.04 -8.62 -2.75
CA ASN A 335 -24.07 -8.47 -1.73
C ASN A 335 -24.15 -6.99 -1.27
N PRO A 336 -25.16 -6.20 -1.68
CA PRO A 336 -25.25 -4.78 -1.32
C PRO A 336 -25.52 -4.54 0.18
N ASP A 337 -25.93 -5.57 0.92
CA ASP A 337 -26.20 -5.50 2.36
C ASP A 337 -25.00 -5.94 3.21
N ASP A 338 -23.87 -6.29 2.58
CA ASP A 338 -22.62 -6.60 3.26
C ASP A 338 -21.73 -5.36 3.42
N TYR A 339 -21.38 -5.09 4.67
CA TYR A 339 -20.59 -3.93 5.12
C TYR A 339 -19.27 -4.32 5.78
N GLY A 340 -18.92 -5.61 5.81
CA GLY A 340 -17.62 -6.06 6.29
C GLY A 340 -17.68 -6.93 7.53
N THR A 341 -16.87 -7.98 7.53
CA THR A 341 -16.64 -8.88 8.66
C THR A 341 -15.15 -8.99 8.96
N LYS A 342 -14.74 -8.70 10.20
CA LYS A 342 -13.36 -8.84 10.66
C LYS A 342 -13.09 -10.26 11.15
N HIS A 343 -12.16 -10.98 10.52
CA HIS A 343 -11.83 -12.36 10.88
C HIS A 343 -10.65 -12.44 11.85
N THR A 344 -10.94 -12.57 13.14
CA THR A 344 -9.91 -12.33 14.18
C THR A 344 -8.88 -13.45 14.30
N TRP A 345 -9.16 -14.64 13.76
CA TRP A 345 -8.16 -15.72 13.66
C TRP A 345 -7.01 -15.42 12.71
N LEU A 346 -7.15 -14.41 11.82
CA LEU A 346 -6.04 -13.95 10.97
C LEU A 346 -5.04 -13.07 11.74
N GLY A 347 -5.32 -12.75 13.00
CA GLY A 347 -4.46 -11.93 13.88
C GLY A 347 -4.72 -10.43 13.70
N ARG A 348 -4.23 -9.64 14.66
CA ARG A 348 -4.24 -8.18 14.61
C ARG A 348 -2.83 -7.61 14.53
N PHE A 349 -2.55 -6.92 13.44
CA PHE A 349 -1.28 -6.23 13.16
C PHE A 349 -1.47 -5.30 11.95
N ARG A 350 -0.41 -4.61 11.52
CA ARG A 350 -0.42 -3.77 10.31
C ARG A 350 -0.45 -4.68 9.09
N HIS A 351 -1.63 -5.13 8.66
CA HIS A 351 -1.71 -6.05 7.54
C HIS A 351 -1.46 -5.31 6.23
N GLU A 352 -0.59 -5.84 5.39
CA GLU A 352 -0.50 -5.40 3.99
C GLU A 352 -1.55 -6.13 3.15
N ALA A 353 -1.30 -7.41 2.84
CA ALA A 353 -2.12 -8.21 1.95
C ALA A 353 -2.37 -9.62 2.48
N VAL A 354 -3.19 -10.40 1.76
CA VAL A 354 -3.43 -11.82 2.03
C VAL A 354 -3.42 -12.70 0.79
N ALA A 355 -2.61 -13.75 0.83
CA ALA A 355 -2.61 -14.81 -0.18
C ALA A 355 -3.41 -16.03 0.26
N PHE A 356 -4.24 -16.59 -0.63
CA PHE A 356 -5.05 -17.78 -0.34
C PHE A 356 -4.49 -19.03 -1.01
N ARG A 357 -4.38 -20.12 -0.25
CA ARG A 357 -4.14 -21.47 -0.78
C ARG A 357 -5.28 -22.39 -0.38
N ALA A 358 -6.23 -22.57 -1.29
CA ALA A 358 -7.39 -23.43 -1.14
C ALA A 358 -7.24 -24.71 -1.98
N VAL A 359 -7.15 -25.87 -1.33
CA VAL A 359 -7.02 -27.18 -1.99
C VAL A 359 -8.15 -28.10 -1.51
N PRO A 360 -8.97 -28.68 -2.42
CA PRO A 360 -10.03 -29.60 -2.03
C PRO A 360 -9.53 -30.76 -1.15
N GLY A 361 -10.24 -31.03 -0.06
CA GLY A 361 -9.90 -32.05 0.94
C GLY A 361 -8.80 -31.65 1.93
N LYS A 362 -8.30 -30.41 1.87
CA LYS A 362 -7.29 -29.87 2.78
C LYS A 362 -7.81 -28.66 3.55
N PRO A 363 -7.23 -28.33 4.72
CA PRO A 363 -7.44 -27.04 5.35
C PRO A 363 -7.13 -25.86 4.40
N LEU A 364 -7.84 -24.75 4.58
CA LEU A 364 -7.51 -23.48 3.96
C LEU A 364 -6.23 -22.93 4.63
N ALA A 365 -5.25 -22.52 3.81
CA ALA A 365 -4.13 -21.72 4.28
C ALA A 365 -4.25 -20.29 3.77
N VAL A 366 -3.99 -19.31 4.65
CA VAL A 366 -3.95 -17.88 4.33
C VAL A 366 -2.61 -17.32 4.82
N TYR A 367 -1.91 -16.58 3.98
CA TYR A 367 -0.61 -15.96 4.31
C TYR A 367 -0.78 -14.45 4.38
N SER A 368 -0.08 -13.78 5.30
CA SER A 368 -0.16 -12.31 5.43
C SER A 368 1.12 -11.74 6.04
N GLY A 369 1.54 -10.57 5.58
CA GLY A 369 2.61 -9.77 6.15
C GLY A 369 2.11 -8.81 7.23
N CYS A 370 2.94 -8.56 8.24
CA CYS A 370 2.81 -7.38 9.09
C CYS A 370 3.81 -6.32 8.63
N ASP A 371 3.36 -5.33 7.86
CA ASP A 371 4.23 -4.28 7.37
C ASP A 371 4.63 -3.34 8.52
N ARG A 372 5.82 -3.62 9.05
CA ARG A 372 6.59 -2.71 9.90
C ARG A 372 8.02 -3.17 9.94
N ARG A 373 8.89 -2.27 10.38
CA ARG A 373 10.30 -2.59 10.60
C ARG A 373 10.41 -3.61 11.73
N GLY A 374 10.89 -4.81 11.41
CA GLY A 374 10.89 -5.95 12.33
C GLY A 374 9.54 -6.68 12.45
N GLY A 375 8.63 -6.47 11.49
CA GLY A 375 7.37 -7.20 11.34
C GLY A 375 7.56 -8.70 11.09
N HIS A 376 6.51 -9.40 10.72
CA HIS A 376 6.53 -10.87 10.59
C HIS A 376 5.71 -11.36 9.41
N LEU A 377 6.07 -12.54 8.88
CA LEU A 377 5.22 -13.30 7.97
C LEU A 377 4.36 -14.29 8.76
N TYR A 378 3.06 -14.30 8.49
CA TYR A 378 2.07 -15.15 9.14
C TYR A 378 1.45 -16.17 8.20
N LYS A 379 0.94 -17.24 8.79
CA LYS A 379 0.13 -18.27 8.16
C LYS A 379 -1.04 -18.61 9.06
N PHE A 380 -2.26 -18.53 8.56
CA PHE A 380 -3.45 -19.08 9.19
C PHE A 380 -3.81 -20.42 8.55
N ILE A 381 -4.25 -21.38 9.36
CA ILE A 381 -4.78 -22.67 8.91
C ILE A 381 -6.17 -22.90 9.52
N SER A 382 -7.17 -23.12 8.67
CA SER A 382 -8.53 -23.42 9.13
C SER A 382 -8.64 -24.80 9.78
N THR A 383 -9.57 -24.97 10.71
CA THR A 383 -9.88 -26.28 11.30
C THR A 383 -10.63 -27.18 10.31
N GLU A 384 -11.58 -26.62 9.57
CA GLU A 384 -12.33 -27.32 8.53
C GLU A 384 -11.56 -27.35 7.21
N THR A 385 -11.93 -28.30 6.33
CA THR A 385 -11.33 -28.45 5.01
C THR A 385 -12.15 -27.77 3.91
N VAL A 386 -11.45 -27.27 2.90
CA VAL A 386 -12.06 -26.82 1.64
C VAL A 386 -12.64 -28.03 0.91
N SER A 387 -13.88 -27.92 0.42
CA SER A 387 -14.52 -28.98 -0.38
C SER A 387 -14.60 -28.56 -1.86
N ASP A 388 -15.30 -27.47 -2.13
CA ASP A 388 -15.29 -26.74 -3.41
C ASP A 388 -14.64 -25.38 -3.18
N ILE A 389 -13.62 -25.03 -3.97
CA ILE A 389 -12.88 -23.77 -3.82
C ILE A 389 -13.74 -22.54 -4.16
N LYS A 390 -14.80 -22.70 -4.94
CA LYS A 390 -15.67 -21.59 -5.37
C LYS A 390 -16.90 -21.40 -4.49
N ASP A 391 -17.11 -22.24 -3.48
CA ASP A 391 -18.29 -22.14 -2.62
C ASP A 391 -18.21 -20.90 -1.72
N LYS A 392 -19.15 -19.96 -1.89
CA LYS A 392 -19.26 -18.76 -1.04
C LYS A 392 -19.42 -19.06 0.44
N ALA A 393 -19.88 -20.26 0.82
CA ALA A 393 -19.93 -20.67 2.21
C ALA A 393 -18.53 -20.79 2.86
N ASN A 394 -17.45 -20.79 2.07
CA ASN A 394 -16.08 -20.92 2.56
C ASN A 394 -15.59 -19.75 3.42
N SER A 395 -16.26 -18.60 3.44
CA SER A 395 -15.99 -17.54 4.43
C SER A 395 -16.00 -18.08 5.87
N ARG A 396 -16.84 -19.10 6.16
CA ARG A 396 -16.88 -19.77 7.47
C ARG A 396 -15.53 -20.39 7.88
N LEU A 397 -14.65 -20.72 6.93
CA LEU A 397 -13.35 -21.33 7.18
C LEU A 397 -12.37 -20.36 7.88
N LEU A 398 -12.63 -19.06 7.79
CA LEU A 398 -11.88 -18.01 8.48
C LEU A 398 -12.34 -17.82 9.94
N GLU A 399 -13.44 -18.48 10.35
CA GLU A 399 -14.02 -18.32 11.69
C GLU A 399 -13.36 -19.18 12.76
N GLU A 400 -12.65 -20.25 12.37
CA GLU A 400 -11.98 -21.17 13.30
C GLU A 400 -10.71 -21.80 12.71
N GLY A 401 -9.60 -21.75 13.44
CA GLY A 401 -8.32 -22.30 12.99
C GLY A 401 -7.16 -21.98 13.93
N MET A 402 -5.97 -21.79 13.37
CA MET A 402 -4.78 -21.41 14.13
C MET A 402 -3.90 -20.46 13.33
N LEU A 403 -3.43 -19.40 13.98
CA LEU A 403 -2.44 -18.48 13.44
C LEU A 403 -1.04 -18.94 13.82
N TYR A 404 -0.11 -18.82 12.87
CA TYR A 404 1.30 -19.14 13.01
C TYR A 404 2.14 -17.98 12.48
N GLY A 405 3.35 -17.82 13.02
CA GLY A 405 4.37 -16.94 12.43
C GLY A 405 5.61 -17.71 11.94
N ALA A 406 6.26 -17.19 10.93
CA ALA A 406 7.41 -17.81 10.28
C ALA A 406 8.69 -17.72 11.12
N LYS A 407 9.39 -18.85 11.26
CA LYS A 407 10.80 -18.88 11.68
C LYS A 407 11.67 -19.28 10.48
N PHE A 408 12.42 -18.32 9.95
CA PHE A 408 13.39 -18.55 8.89
C PHE A 408 14.74 -19.00 9.48
N ASN A 409 15.39 -19.95 8.80
CA ASN A 409 16.76 -20.36 9.05
C ASN A 409 17.64 -19.94 7.87
N ALA A 410 18.88 -19.51 8.14
CA ALA A 410 19.82 -19.02 7.13
C ALA A 410 20.22 -20.05 6.05
N ASP A 411 19.87 -21.33 6.22
CA ASP A 411 20.12 -22.41 5.26
C ASP A 411 19.00 -22.56 4.20
N GLY A 412 18.06 -21.61 4.14
CA GLY A 412 16.94 -21.64 3.21
C GLY A 412 15.79 -22.55 3.66
N THR A 413 15.80 -23.02 4.91
CA THR A 413 14.67 -23.74 5.52
C THR A 413 13.92 -22.86 6.50
N GLY A 414 12.72 -23.26 6.89
CA GLY A 414 11.99 -22.62 7.96
C GLY A 414 10.86 -23.49 8.51
N ARG A 415 10.22 -22.97 9.56
CA ARG A 415 9.08 -23.62 10.23
C ARG A 415 8.06 -22.61 10.74
N TRP A 416 6.83 -23.06 10.93
CA TRP A 416 5.73 -22.26 11.47
C TRP A 416 5.62 -22.44 12.99
N ILE A 417 5.56 -21.33 13.73
CA ILE A 417 5.38 -21.31 15.20
C ILE A 417 3.93 -20.92 15.51
N PRO A 418 3.15 -21.76 16.21
CA PRO A 418 1.75 -21.43 16.52
C PRO A 418 1.65 -20.29 17.53
N LEU A 419 0.60 -19.48 17.44
CA LEU A 419 0.27 -18.42 18.39
C LEU A 419 -0.91 -18.83 19.27
N ASN A 420 -0.60 -19.56 20.34
CA ASN A 420 -1.60 -20.02 21.30
C ASN A 420 -1.05 -19.97 22.74
N PRO A 421 -1.90 -20.15 23.78
CA PRO A 421 -1.47 -20.05 25.17
C PRO A 421 -0.33 -20.97 25.60
N ASN A 422 -0.10 -22.09 24.90
CA ASN A 422 0.94 -23.06 25.24
C ASN A 422 2.27 -22.77 24.53
N THR A 423 2.31 -21.82 23.59
CA THR A 423 3.52 -21.47 22.85
C THR A 423 4.60 -20.96 23.81
N PRO A 424 5.81 -21.56 23.81
CA PRO A 424 6.90 -21.12 24.68
C PRO A 424 7.34 -19.67 24.41
N ILE A 425 7.76 -18.98 25.48
CA ILE A 425 8.43 -17.67 25.38
C ILE A 425 9.88 -17.89 24.97
N ASP A 426 10.23 -17.43 23.77
CA ASP A 426 11.59 -17.50 23.23
C ASP A 426 11.94 -16.33 22.30
N PRO A 427 11.89 -15.07 22.79
CA PRO A 427 12.14 -13.91 21.93
C PRO A 427 13.50 -13.97 21.24
N VAL A 428 13.56 -13.42 20.02
CA VAL A 428 14.84 -13.16 19.37
C VAL A 428 15.64 -12.13 20.17
N LEU A 429 16.95 -12.16 19.98
CA LEU A 429 17.88 -11.33 20.71
C LEU A 429 18.06 -9.97 19.99
N PRO A 430 18.17 -8.84 20.70
CA PRO A 430 18.50 -7.54 20.10
C PRO A 430 19.77 -7.58 19.24
N SER A 431 20.73 -8.44 19.57
CA SER A 431 21.94 -8.63 18.77
C SER A 431 21.71 -9.35 17.43
N GLN A 432 20.58 -10.03 17.22
CA GLN A 432 20.25 -10.74 15.97
C GLN A 432 19.60 -9.83 14.92
N VAL A 433 18.95 -8.75 15.35
CA VAL A 433 18.23 -7.84 14.46
C VAL A 433 19.06 -6.60 14.10
N ALA A 434 18.73 -5.98 12.97
CA ALA A 434 19.27 -4.68 12.59
C ALA A 434 18.70 -3.59 13.51
N GLY A 435 19.45 -2.49 13.65
CA GLY A 435 19.05 -1.39 14.52
C GLY A 435 19.79 -0.11 14.19
N GLU A 436 19.24 1.02 14.63
CA GLU A 436 19.87 2.33 14.50
C GLU A 436 21.25 2.33 15.17
N ASP A 437 22.25 2.87 14.50
CA ASP A 437 23.66 2.84 14.93
C ASP A 437 24.18 1.43 15.30
N GLY A 438 23.61 0.39 14.66
CA GLY A 438 23.96 -1.01 14.90
C GLY A 438 23.39 -1.60 16.19
N LYS A 439 22.47 -0.90 16.88
CA LYS A 439 21.85 -1.34 18.14
C LYS A 439 20.41 -1.82 17.89
N GLY A 440 20.26 -3.13 17.73
CA GLY A 440 18.94 -3.75 17.57
C GLY A 440 18.05 -3.60 18.81
N MET A 441 16.74 -3.72 18.58
CA MET A 441 15.70 -3.61 19.59
C MET A 441 14.55 -4.55 19.23
N VAL A 442 13.97 -5.21 20.23
CA VAL A 442 12.82 -6.11 20.09
C VAL A 442 11.67 -5.62 20.99
N PRO A 443 10.53 -5.19 20.42
CA PRO A 443 9.40 -4.78 21.24
C PRO A 443 8.66 -5.99 21.81
N LEU A 444 8.43 -5.99 23.11
CA LEU A 444 7.76 -7.08 23.84
C LEU A 444 6.56 -6.57 24.62
N PRO A 445 5.54 -7.41 24.86
CA PRO A 445 4.44 -7.05 25.75
C PRO A 445 5.00 -6.60 27.11
N ASN A 446 4.51 -5.48 27.65
CA ASN A 446 5.04 -4.90 28.88
C ASN A 446 5.00 -5.94 30.00
N PRO A 447 6.12 -6.25 30.69
CA PRO A 447 6.13 -7.23 31.77
C PRO A 447 5.18 -6.85 32.91
N ASN A 448 4.96 -5.56 33.16
CA ASN A 448 3.93 -5.09 34.09
C ASN A 448 2.54 -5.20 33.46
N ARG A 449 1.93 -6.38 33.56
CA ARG A 449 0.59 -6.70 33.02
C ARG A 449 -0.57 -5.90 33.66
N LEU A 450 -0.31 -5.08 34.69
CA LEU A 450 -1.29 -4.13 35.22
C LEU A 450 -1.33 -2.80 34.46
N THR A 451 -0.20 -2.40 33.84
CA THR A 451 -0.12 -1.17 33.04
C THR A 451 -0.44 -1.42 31.57
N GLY A 452 -0.18 -2.62 31.06
CA GLY A 452 -0.34 -2.91 29.63
C GLY A 452 0.72 -2.25 28.75
N GLY A 453 0.50 -2.25 27.45
CA GLY A 453 1.42 -1.69 26.47
C GLY A 453 2.64 -2.57 26.20
N ILE A 454 3.73 -1.95 25.75
CA ILE A 454 4.98 -2.63 25.37
C ILE A 454 6.20 -2.08 26.10
N ILE A 455 7.29 -2.85 26.08
CA ILE A 455 8.66 -2.36 26.33
C ILE A 455 9.51 -2.56 25.08
N LYS A 456 10.57 -1.77 24.95
CA LYS A 456 11.59 -1.92 23.89
C LYS A 456 12.83 -2.58 24.48
N ALA A 457 12.98 -3.89 24.31
CA ALA A 457 14.14 -4.61 24.84
C ALA A 457 15.37 -4.34 23.96
N THR A 458 16.44 -3.84 24.56
CA THR A 458 17.67 -3.42 23.87
C THR A 458 18.90 -4.24 24.31
N SER A 459 18.72 -5.14 25.27
CA SER A 459 19.79 -5.98 25.81
C SER A 459 19.37 -7.43 26.02
N GLU A 460 20.35 -8.33 25.92
CA GLU A 460 20.19 -9.76 26.22
C GLU A 460 19.70 -10.02 27.66
N SER A 461 20.11 -9.18 28.60
CA SER A 461 19.69 -9.27 30.00
C SER A 461 18.19 -9.00 30.17
N GLU A 462 17.62 -8.08 29.40
CA GLU A 462 16.17 -7.81 29.44
C GLU A 462 15.38 -9.01 28.90
N ILE A 463 15.85 -9.62 27.82
CA ILE A 463 15.27 -10.86 27.28
C ILE A 463 15.35 -12.00 28.30
N ALA A 464 16.50 -12.18 28.96
CA ALA A 464 16.68 -13.20 29.98
C ALA A 464 15.71 -13.03 31.16
N ILE A 465 15.54 -11.80 31.66
CA ILE A 465 14.58 -11.47 32.73
C ILE A 465 13.14 -11.76 32.26
N PHE A 466 12.80 -11.41 31.02
CA PHE A 466 11.49 -11.69 30.43
C PHE A 466 11.18 -13.20 30.41
N LYS A 467 12.13 -14.02 29.92
CA LYS A 467 12.03 -15.49 29.88
C LYS A 467 12.02 -16.14 31.26
N GLU A 468 12.67 -15.52 32.25
CA GLU A 468 12.60 -16.01 33.63
C GLU A 468 11.18 -15.87 34.19
N ARG A 469 10.53 -14.74 33.89
CA ARG A 469 9.20 -14.38 34.40
C ARG A 469 8.05 -15.10 33.71
N PHE A 470 8.12 -15.29 32.40
CA PHE A 470 7.03 -15.89 31.60
C PHE A 470 7.57 -17.12 30.86
N LYS A 471 6.81 -18.22 30.84
CA LYS A 471 7.20 -19.48 30.19
C LYS A 471 6.46 -19.75 28.91
N THR A 472 5.20 -19.32 28.84
CA THR A 472 4.34 -19.46 27.67
C THR A 472 3.62 -18.15 27.37
N LEU A 473 3.11 -17.98 26.14
CA LEU A 473 2.26 -16.83 25.79
C LEU A 473 1.06 -16.72 26.74
N GLY A 474 0.49 -17.84 27.19
CA GLY A 474 -0.62 -17.86 28.14
C GLY A 474 -0.31 -17.23 29.51
N ASP A 475 0.97 -17.06 29.86
CA ASP A 475 1.39 -16.36 31.09
C ASP A 475 1.34 -14.83 30.95
N LEU A 476 1.33 -14.31 29.71
CA LEU A 476 1.25 -12.87 29.43
C LEU A 476 -0.17 -12.32 29.44
N TYR A 477 -1.17 -13.18 29.22
CA TYR A 477 -2.55 -12.75 29.01
C TYR A 477 -3.51 -13.32 30.06
N GLU A 478 -4.55 -12.54 30.36
CA GLU A 478 -5.54 -12.84 31.40
C GLU A 478 -6.91 -13.17 30.82
N GLY A 479 -7.65 -14.00 31.56
CA GLY A 479 -8.98 -14.44 31.16
C GLY A 479 -9.13 -15.95 31.13
N ASP A 480 -10.30 -16.40 30.70
CA ASP A 480 -10.55 -17.81 30.38
C ASP A 480 -9.76 -18.25 29.12
N PRO A 481 -9.79 -19.54 28.73
CA PRO A 481 -9.04 -20.01 27.56
C PRO A 481 -9.36 -19.28 26.24
N THR A 482 -10.62 -18.93 26.01
CA THR A 482 -11.06 -18.21 24.80
C THR A 482 -10.61 -16.76 24.85
N GLU A 483 -10.78 -16.09 26.00
CA GLU A 483 -10.31 -14.73 26.21
C GLU A 483 -8.79 -14.62 26.04
N LYS A 484 -8.02 -15.59 26.56
CA LYS A 484 -6.56 -15.61 26.37
C LYS A 484 -6.18 -15.76 24.90
N GLN A 485 -6.85 -16.64 24.16
CA GLN A 485 -6.60 -16.77 22.72
C GLN A 485 -6.98 -15.47 21.99
N GLY A 486 -8.10 -14.84 22.35
CA GLY A 486 -8.52 -13.54 21.81
C GLY A 486 -7.49 -12.44 22.09
N ALA A 487 -6.97 -12.36 23.30
CA ALA A 487 -5.93 -11.40 23.68
C ALA A 487 -4.60 -11.64 22.93
N ILE A 488 -4.20 -12.90 22.72
CA ILE A 488 -3.03 -13.25 21.89
C ILE A 488 -3.22 -12.77 20.44
N LEU A 489 -4.41 -12.96 19.87
CA LEU A 489 -4.70 -12.53 18.50
C LEU A 489 -4.77 -11.01 18.37
N ILE A 490 -5.32 -10.31 19.37
CA ILE A 490 -5.33 -8.84 19.45
C ILE A 490 -3.91 -8.26 19.55
N ASP A 491 -3.02 -8.96 20.26
CA ASP A 491 -1.63 -8.56 20.52
C ASP A 491 -0.63 -9.32 19.62
N ALA A 492 -1.10 -9.82 18.46
CA ALA A 492 -0.42 -10.86 17.69
C ALA A 492 1.02 -10.50 17.30
N HIS A 493 1.29 -9.25 16.92
CA HIS A 493 2.65 -8.81 16.61
C HIS A 493 3.59 -8.94 17.82
N TYR A 494 3.20 -8.45 18.99
CA TYR A 494 4.06 -8.52 20.17
C TYR A 494 4.10 -9.92 20.78
N ALA A 495 3.02 -10.70 20.64
CA ALA A 495 3.02 -12.13 20.95
C ALA A 495 3.99 -12.90 20.04
N ALA A 496 4.09 -12.54 18.76
CA ALA A 496 5.02 -13.13 17.82
C ALA A 496 6.49 -12.83 18.18
N ASN A 497 6.80 -11.59 18.52
CA ASN A 497 8.10 -11.22 19.10
C ASN A 497 8.41 -12.05 20.35
N ALA A 498 7.44 -12.22 21.26
CA ALA A 498 7.62 -13.01 22.47
C ALA A 498 7.84 -14.51 22.21
N ALA A 499 7.29 -15.04 21.12
CA ALA A 499 7.39 -16.44 20.69
C ALA A 499 8.64 -16.75 19.86
N GLY A 500 9.45 -15.74 19.50
CA GLY A 500 10.69 -15.93 18.73
C GLY A 500 10.52 -16.05 17.23
N ILE A 501 9.38 -15.60 16.71
CA ILE A 501 9.12 -15.48 15.26
C ILE A 501 10.15 -14.51 14.65
N THR A 502 10.59 -14.77 13.43
CA THR A 502 11.64 -13.98 12.79
C THR A 502 11.14 -12.54 12.55
N CYS A 503 11.89 -11.54 13.01
CA CYS A 503 11.70 -10.15 12.62
C CYS A 503 12.12 -9.97 11.16
N THR A 504 11.23 -9.47 10.31
CA THR A 504 11.43 -9.39 8.86
C THR A 504 11.56 -7.96 8.36
N ALA A 505 11.98 -7.83 7.10
CA ALA A 505 12.29 -6.55 6.46
C ALA A 505 11.03 -5.93 5.81
N ARG A 506 10.05 -5.54 6.64
CA ARG A 506 8.79 -4.93 6.19
C ARG A 506 8.06 -5.79 5.13
N PRO A 507 7.46 -6.93 5.54
CA PRO A 507 6.70 -7.77 4.64
C PRO A 507 5.46 -6.99 4.18
N GLU A 508 5.45 -6.62 2.92
CA GLU A 508 4.30 -6.05 2.24
C GLU A 508 3.49 -7.21 1.62
N ASP A 509 3.31 -7.22 0.30
CA ASP A 509 2.33 -8.08 -0.35
C ASP A 509 2.74 -9.56 -0.39
N THR A 510 1.74 -10.44 -0.44
CA THR A 510 1.86 -11.89 -0.52
C THR A 510 0.98 -12.44 -1.62
N GLU A 511 1.54 -13.24 -2.53
CA GLU A 511 0.80 -13.86 -3.62
C GLU A 511 1.14 -15.34 -3.80
N VAL A 512 0.15 -16.18 -4.13
CA VAL A 512 0.32 -17.63 -4.27
C VAL A 512 0.17 -18.06 -5.72
N ALA A 513 1.25 -18.61 -6.28
CA ALA A 513 1.26 -19.19 -7.62
C ALA A 513 0.42 -20.48 -7.69
N GLN A 514 0.07 -20.90 -8.91
CA GLN A 514 -0.71 -22.13 -9.14
C GLN A 514 -0.05 -23.41 -8.59
N ASP A 515 1.29 -23.46 -8.57
CA ASP A 515 2.04 -24.59 -7.99
C ASP A 515 2.11 -24.54 -6.44
N GLY A 516 1.59 -23.46 -5.86
CA GLY A 516 1.58 -23.19 -4.43
C GLY A 516 2.85 -22.54 -3.90
N THR A 517 3.73 -22.04 -4.76
CA THR A 517 4.81 -21.13 -4.36
C THR A 517 4.21 -19.83 -3.84
N LEU A 518 4.63 -19.40 -2.65
CA LEU A 518 4.29 -18.11 -2.07
C LEU A 518 5.38 -17.10 -2.44
N PHE A 519 5.00 -15.97 -3.04
CA PHE A 519 5.87 -14.81 -3.21
C PHE A 519 5.55 -13.78 -2.13
N ILE A 520 6.59 -13.14 -1.58
CA ILE A 520 6.45 -12.09 -0.56
C ILE A 520 7.32 -10.91 -0.96
N ALA A 521 6.77 -9.71 -0.96
CA ALA A 521 7.54 -8.47 -1.05
C ALA A 521 8.06 -8.06 0.33
N PHE A 522 9.34 -7.77 0.42
CA PHE A 522 10.00 -7.22 1.61
C PHE A 522 10.59 -5.88 1.24
N THR A 523 9.89 -4.80 1.57
CA THR A 523 10.14 -3.50 0.93
C THR A 523 11.42 -2.82 1.40
N SER A 524 11.83 -3.01 2.66
CA SER A 524 13.02 -2.34 3.20
C SER A 524 13.59 -3.05 4.41
N GLY A 525 14.90 -3.26 4.38
CA GLY A 525 15.67 -3.79 5.51
C GLY A 525 16.18 -2.72 6.48
N SER A 526 15.82 -1.46 6.28
CA SER A 526 16.22 -0.38 7.19
C SER A 526 15.50 -0.49 8.54
N PRO A 527 16.21 -0.38 9.68
CA PRO A 527 15.60 -0.43 11.01
C PRO A 527 14.97 0.90 11.40
N GLY A 528 14.12 0.92 12.42
CA GLY A 528 13.52 2.14 12.95
C GLY A 528 12.95 1.94 14.35
N SER A 529 12.05 2.84 14.75
CA SER A 529 11.48 2.87 16.10
C SER A 529 10.72 1.59 16.49
N ASP A 530 10.19 0.86 15.53
CA ASP A 530 9.45 -0.40 15.72
C ASP A 530 10.36 -1.64 15.76
N GLY A 531 11.63 -1.53 15.34
CA GLY A 531 12.57 -2.65 15.29
C GLY A 531 13.34 -2.71 13.97
N GLY A 532 13.86 -3.88 13.64
CA GLY A 532 14.57 -4.13 12.39
C GLY A 532 14.57 -5.62 12.02
N PRO A 533 14.92 -5.95 10.78
CA PRO A 533 14.95 -7.32 10.31
C PRO A 533 16.08 -8.14 10.94
N ASP A 534 15.93 -9.47 10.91
CA ASP A 534 16.98 -10.42 11.19
C ASP A 534 18.15 -10.27 10.19
N LYS A 535 19.35 -10.06 10.72
CA LYS A 535 20.56 -9.77 9.92
C LYS A 535 21.13 -10.99 9.21
N GLU A 536 20.77 -12.20 9.62
CA GLU A 536 21.24 -13.42 8.97
C GLU A 536 20.41 -13.76 7.73
N ILE A 537 19.12 -13.41 7.77
CA ILE A 537 18.14 -13.67 6.71
C ILE A 537 18.13 -12.56 5.65
N PHE A 538 18.07 -11.30 6.08
CA PHE A 538 17.92 -10.15 5.17
C PHE A 538 19.27 -9.49 4.91
N LYS A 539 19.84 -9.81 3.75
CA LYS A 539 21.15 -9.32 3.30
C LYS A 539 21.07 -8.78 1.88
N GLY A 540 21.85 -7.73 1.63
CA GLY A 540 22.10 -7.27 0.26
C GLY A 540 22.93 -8.29 -0.55
N PRO A 541 23.07 -8.07 -1.87
CA PRO A 541 23.79 -8.97 -2.78
C PRO A 541 25.23 -9.28 -2.36
N GLN A 542 25.88 -8.39 -1.60
CA GLN A 542 27.26 -8.51 -1.14
C GLN A 542 27.35 -8.84 0.37
N GLY A 543 26.22 -9.18 1.00
CA GLY A 543 26.12 -9.50 2.43
C GLY A 543 25.87 -8.29 3.34
N GLU A 544 25.42 -7.17 2.79
CA GLU A 544 25.17 -5.93 3.52
C GLU A 544 23.97 -6.06 4.46
N THR A 545 24.06 -5.42 5.64
CA THR A 545 22.94 -5.26 6.55
C THR A 545 23.14 -3.97 7.37
N PRO A 546 22.12 -3.09 7.51
CA PRO A 546 20.82 -3.16 6.83
C PRO A 546 20.93 -2.92 5.31
N TYR A 547 19.85 -3.19 4.59
CA TYR A 547 19.75 -3.01 3.14
C TYR A 547 18.40 -2.40 2.78
N GLU A 548 18.41 -1.17 2.24
CA GLU A 548 17.21 -0.35 2.05
C GLU A 548 16.32 -0.84 0.92
N PHE A 549 16.91 -1.32 -0.18
CA PHE A 549 16.22 -1.40 -1.46
C PHE A 549 15.24 -2.58 -1.61
N GLY A 550 15.19 -3.46 -0.61
CA GLY A 550 14.19 -4.52 -0.52
C GLY A 550 14.42 -5.75 -1.42
N TRP A 551 13.50 -6.70 -1.31
CA TRP A 551 13.56 -8.02 -1.96
C TRP A 551 12.17 -8.55 -2.29
N VAL A 552 12.08 -9.42 -3.29
CA VAL A 552 10.99 -10.40 -3.40
C VAL A 552 11.55 -11.75 -2.98
N MET A 553 10.91 -12.37 -2.00
CA MET A 553 11.18 -13.74 -1.55
C MET A 553 10.22 -14.72 -2.23
N ARG A 554 10.69 -15.94 -2.51
CA ARG A 554 9.81 -17.08 -2.80
C ARG A 554 9.92 -18.14 -1.72
N LEU A 555 8.79 -18.71 -1.32
CA LEU A 555 8.65 -19.71 -0.26
C LEU A 555 7.82 -20.89 -0.77
N GLN A 556 8.32 -22.11 -0.54
CA GLN A 556 7.64 -23.34 -0.90
C GLN A 556 7.41 -24.18 0.35
N GLU A 557 6.14 -24.46 0.65
CA GLU A 557 5.76 -25.42 1.69
C GLU A 557 6.21 -26.84 1.32
N ASP A 558 6.68 -27.61 2.31
CA ASP A 558 7.06 -29.00 2.11
C ASP A 558 5.86 -29.82 1.57
N ASP A 559 6.18 -30.75 0.66
CA ASP A 559 5.22 -31.59 -0.09
C ASP A 559 4.13 -30.80 -0.85
N SER A 560 4.33 -29.49 -1.07
CA SER A 560 3.32 -28.60 -1.64
C SER A 560 1.98 -28.69 -0.89
N ASN A 561 2.03 -28.87 0.43
CA ASN A 561 0.85 -29.10 1.26
C ASN A 561 0.48 -27.83 2.05
N PRO A 562 -0.73 -27.27 1.92
CA PRO A 562 -1.12 -26.04 2.61
C PRO A 562 -0.98 -26.10 4.13
N ASP A 563 -1.18 -27.25 4.76
CA ASP A 563 -1.06 -27.44 6.22
C ASP A 563 0.34 -27.93 6.67
N SER A 564 1.36 -27.84 5.80
CA SER A 564 2.74 -28.09 6.21
C SER A 564 3.19 -27.11 7.29
N MET A 565 4.01 -27.60 8.23
CA MET A 565 4.61 -26.80 9.30
C MET A 565 6.07 -26.43 9.03
N THR A 566 6.59 -26.82 7.87
CA THR A 566 7.96 -26.57 7.41
C THR A 566 7.97 -26.19 5.93
N PHE A 567 8.95 -25.36 5.58
CA PHE A 567 9.07 -24.78 4.25
C PHE A 567 10.52 -24.55 3.85
N ARG A 568 10.73 -24.27 2.57
CA ARG A 568 11.98 -23.75 2.00
C ARG A 568 11.76 -22.37 1.42
N TRP A 569 12.79 -21.54 1.43
CA TRP A 569 12.73 -20.17 0.94
C TRP A 569 14.03 -19.74 0.28
N GLU A 570 13.94 -18.74 -0.60
CA GLU A 570 15.09 -17.99 -1.13
C GLU A 570 14.67 -16.58 -1.55
N LEU A 571 15.63 -15.65 -1.60
CA LEU A 571 15.43 -14.32 -2.17
C LEU A 571 15.46 -14.45 -3.70
N PHE A 572 14.32 -14.23 -4.34
CA PHE A 572 14.08 -14.45 -5.76
C PHE A 572 14.50 -13.25 -6.62
N ALA A 573 14.21 -12.03 -6.15
CA ALA A 573 14.59 -10.78 -6.79
C ALA A 573 15.05 -9.77 -5.71
N THR A 574 16.04 -8.94 -6.02
CA THR A 574 16.61 -7.97 -5.07
C THR A 574 16.63 -6.59 -5.71
N GLY A 575 16.16 -5.58 -4.98
CA GLY A 575 16.24 -4.18 -5.41
C GLY A 575 17.69 -3.69 -5.42
N GLY A 576 17.90 -2.41 -5.68
CA GLY A 576 19.21 -1.78 -5.68
C GLY A 576 19.79 -1.55 -7.08
N GLU A 577 20.95 -0.90 -7.13
CA GLU A 577 21.61 -0.55 -8.39
C GLU A 577 22.24 -1.78 -9.06
N PRO A 578 22.17 -1.92 -10.40
CA PRO A 578 22.83 -3.00 -11.14
C PRO A 578 24.33 -3.12 -10.88
N ALA A 579 25.02 -1.99 -10.72
CA ALA A 579 26.44 -1.94 -10.39
C ALA A 579 26.81 -2.65 -9.08
N GLU A 580 25.85 -2.81 -8.17
CA GLU A 580 26.03 -3.42 -6.84
C GLU A 580 25.28 -4.76 -6.72
N GLY A 581 24.74 -5.28 -7.84
CA GLY A 581 24.05 -6.58 -7.90
C GLY A 581 22.52 -6.51 -7.70
N GLY A 582 21.92 -5.32 -7.71
CA GLY A 582 20.46 -5.15 -7.70
C GLY A 582 19.85 -5.17 -9.10
N LEU A 583 18.52 -5.24 -9.20
CA LEU A 583 17.81 -5.32 -10.48
C LEU A 583 17.32 -3.97 -11.03
N GLY A 584 17.62 -2.86 -10.34
CA GLY A 584 17.30 -1.50 -10.77
C GLY A 584 15.94 -0.95 -10.31
N PHE A 585 15.21 -1.70 -9.49
CA PHE A 585 14.08 -1.21 -8.70
C PHE A 585 14.48 -0.98 -7.23
N SER A 586 13.63 -0.32 -6.45
CA SER A 586 13.80 -0.17 -5.00
C SER A 586 12.44 -0.25 -4.32
N ASN A 587 12.39 -0.79 -3.11
CA ASN A 587 11.18 -0.86 -2.29
C ASN A 587 10.02 -1.58 -3.00
N PRO A 588 10.18 -2.88 -3.33
CA PRO A 588 9.10 -3.67 -3.92
C PRO A 588 7.95 -3.80 -2.93
N ASP A 589 6.74 -3.65 -3.46
CA ASP A 589 5.49 -3.67 -2.73
C ASP A 589 4.50 -4.64 -3.42
N ASN A 590 3.36 -4.17 -3.94
CA ASN A 590 2.28 -5.06 -4.35
C ASN A 590 2.72 -6.02 -5.46
N LEU A 591 2.17 -7.23 -5.42
CA LEU A 591 2.47 -8.34 -6.29
C LEU A 591 1.19 -8.81 -7.01
N GLU A 592 1.35 -9.32 -8.22
CA GLU A 592 0.28 -10.05 -8.92
C GLU A 592 0.94 -11.15 -9.75
N ILE A 593 0.33 -12.34 -9.78
CA ILE A 593 0.81 -13.44 -10.61
C ILE A 593 -0.10 -13.55 -11.83
N ASP A 594 0.48 -13.37 -13.01
CA ASP A 594 -0.29 -13.53 -14.23
C ASP A 594 -0.66 -15.01 -14.50
N PRO A 595 -1.64 -15.29 -15.38
CA PRO A 595 -2.05 -16.66 -15.67
C PRO A 595 -0.96 -17.56 -16.28
N ASP A 596 0.14 -16.99 -16.79
CA ASP A 596 1.30 -17.75 -17.29
C ASP A 596 2.32 -18.05 -16.16
N GLY A 597 2.04 -17.58 -14.94
CA GLY A 597 2.83 -17.80 -13.73
C GLY A 597 3.94 -16.79 -13.52
N ASN A 598 3.99 -15.69 -14.30
CA ASN A 598 5.01 -14.66 -14.12
C ASN A 598 4.59 -13.65 -13.05
N LEU A 599 5.58 -13.04 -12.41
CA LEU A 599 5.36 -12.07 -11.36
C LEU A 599 5.30 -10.66 -11.94
N TRP A 600 4.29 -9.91 -11.51
CA TRP A 600 4.18 -8.47 -11.67
C TRP A 600 4.37 -7.83 -10.29
N MET A 601 5.09 -6.72 -10.24
CA MET A 601 5.47 -6.07 -8.99
C MET A 601 5.48 -4.56 -9.16
N VAL A 602 5.01 -3.82 -8.17
CA VAL A 602 5.16 -2.36 -8.09
C VAL A 602 6.11 -1.97 -7.00
N THR A 603 6.56 -0.73 -7.03
CA THR A 603 7.44 -0.16 -6.01
C THR A 603 6.71 0.90 -5.19
N ASP A 604 6.94 0.90 -3.88
CA ASP A 604 6.63 2.02 -2.98
C ASP A 604 7.90 2.58 -2.31
N MET A 605 8.61 3.42 -3.05
CA MET A 605 9.57 4.35 -2.46
C MET A 605 8.84 5.55 -1.88
N SER A 606 9.09 5.85 -0.60
CA SER A 606 8.60 7.07 0.05
C SER A 606 8.73 8.28 -0.86
N THR A 607 7.61 8.97 -1.07
CA THR A 607 7.49 10.14 -1.96
C THR A 607 8.48 11.25 -1.63
N SER A 608 8.82 11.42 -0.35
CA SER A 608 9.84 12.37 0.13
C SER A 608 11.27 12.07 -0.35
N SER A 609 11.55 10.82 -0.71
CA SER A 609 12.84 10.34 -1.23
C SER A 609 12.88 10.28 -2.75
N GLN A 610 11.73 10.15 -3.42
CA GLN A 610 11.65 10.13 -4.88
C GLN A 610 12.29 11.37 -5.50
N ASN A 611 13.15 11.14 -6.51
CA ASN A 611 13.91 12.20 -7.20
C ASN A 611 14.68 13.18 -6.28
N LYS A 612 14.95 12.84 -5.01
CA LYS A 612 15.82 13.63 -4.15
C LYS A 612 17.23 13.65 -4.74
N ALA A 613 17.82 14.84 -4.85
CA ALA A 613 19.10 14.99 -5.55
C ALA A 613 20.23 14.22 -4.84
N VAL A 614 21.01 13.48 -5.62
CA VAL A 614 22.23 12.80 -5.15
C VAL A 614 23.40 13.41 -5.90
N ALA A 615 23.78 14.65 -5.57
CA ALA A 615 24.83 15.37 -6.30
C ALA A 615 26.24 14.77 -6.10
N SER A 616 26.42 13.98 -5.03
CA SER A 616 27.62 13.23 -4.70
C SER A 616 27.24 12.06 -3.80
N ARG A 617 27.83 10.88 -4.04
CA ARG A 617 27.71 9.72 -3.14
C ARG A 617 28.51 9.86 -1.85
N VAL A 618 29.35 10.88 -1.74
CA VAL A 618 30.17 11.18 -0.56
C VAL A 618 29.96 12.64 -0.13
N VAL A 619 29.56 12.83 1.13
CA VAL A 619 29.38 14.16 1.73
C VAL A 619 30.26 14.25 2.96
N ASN A 620 31.11 15.29 3.02
CA ASN A 620 32.07 15.50 4.11
C ASN A 620 33.00 14.28 4.37
N GLY A 621 33.31 13.50 3.33
CA GLY A 621 34.16 12.31 3.41
C GLY A 621 33.43 11.03 3.84
N ASN A 622 32.13 11.08 4.12
CA ASN A 622 31.32 9.92 4.46
C ASN A 622 30.41 9.53 3.29
N PRO A 623 30.21 8.23 3.01
CA PRO A 623 29.16 7.76 2.11
C PRO A 623 27.80 8.30 2.55
N VAL A 624 26.96 8.68 1.59
CA VAL A 624 25.54 8.96 1.86
C VAL A 624 24.81 7.68 2.30
N SER A 625 23.74 7.83 3.08
CA SER A 625 22.94 6.68 3.51
C SER A 625 22.25 6.01 2.33
N GLN A 626 21.91 4.72 2.44
CA GLN A 626 21.15 4.04 1.38
C GLN A 626 19.76 4.67 1.18
N THR A 627 19.11 5.13 2.25
CA THR A 627 17.85 5.89 2.18
C THR A 627 18.00 7.17 1.34
N ASP A 628 19.13 7.88 1.43
CA ASP A 628 19.40 9.05 0.59
C ASP A 628 19.72 8.70 -0.87
N LEU A 629 20.08 7.44 -1.18
CA LEU A 629 20.30 6.95 -2.54
C LEU A 629 19.00 6.59 -3.27
N VAL A 630 17.87 6.46 -2.57
CA VAL A 630 16.56 6.12 -3.17
C VAL A 630 16.16 7.10 -4.27
N GLY A 631 16.56 8.38 -4.17
CA GLY A 631 16.29 9.38 -5.22
C GLY A 631 16.88 9.05 -6.60
N LEU A 632 17.86 8.15 -6.68
CA LEU A 632 18.45 7.68 -7.94
C LEU A 632 17.42 6.95 -8.83
N PHE A 633 16.48 6.22 -8.22
CA PHE A 633 15.53 5.34 -8.90
C PHE A 633 14.36 6.09 -9.58
N GLY A 634 14.08 7.33 -9.17
CA GLY A 634 13.08 8.19 -9.82
C GLY A 634 11.71 8.15 -9.14
N ASN A 635 10.66 8.08 -9.95
CA ASN A 635 9.30 7.83 -9.49
C ASN A 635 9.10 6.33 -9.26
N ASN A 636 8.05 5.97 -8.52
CA ASN A 636 7.60 4.60 -8.42
C ASN A 636 7.19 4.01 -9.77
N SER A 637 7.18 2.67 -9.85
CA SER A 637 7.14 1.96 -11.14
C SER A 637 6.55 0.56 -11.00
N ALA A 638 6.08 0.01 -12.11
CA ALA A 638 5.62 -1.37 -12.22
C ALA A 638 6.58 -2.18 -13.08
N TRP A 639 6.80 -3.44 -12.71
CA TRP A 639 7.79 -4.35 -13.27
C TRP A 639 7.20 -5.72 -13.57
N PHE A 640 7.73 -6.36 -14.59
CA PHE A 640 7.45 -7.74 -14.98
C PHE A 640 8.69 -8.59 -14.72
N ILE A 641 8.53 -9.71 -14.04
CA ILE A 641 9.60 -10.65 -13.68
C ILE A 641 9.16 -12.07 -14.07
N PRO A 642 9.71 -12.65 -15.14
CA PRO A 642 9.46 -14.05 -15.47
C PRO A 642 9.90 -14.97 -14.33
N THR A 643 9.11 -15.99 -14.03
CA THR A 643 9.43 -16.98 -12.98
C THR A 643 10.09 -18.25 -13.53
N SER A 644 10.10 -18.41 -14.85
CA SER A 644 10.67 -19.57 -15.54
C SER A 644 11.32 -19.19 -16.89
N GLY A 645 12.03 -20.14 -17.49
CA GLY A 645 12.75 -19.93 -18.75
C GLY A 645 14.10 -19.21 -18.59
N ALA A 646 14.68 -18.79 -19.72
CA ALA A 646 16.02 -18.21 -19.75
C ALA A 646 16.11 -16.82 -19.07
N ASN A 647 14.97 -16.14 -18.92
CA ASN A 647 14.86 -14.81 -18.32
C ASN A 647 14.29 -14.85 -16.90
N ALA A 648 14.23 -16.03 -16.26
CA ALA A 648 13.69 -16.17 -14.92
C ALA A 648 14.46 -15.29 -13.91
N GLY A 649 13.74 -14.49 -13.13
CA GLY A 649 14.30 -13.55 -12.15
C GLY A 649 14.81 -12.22 -12.72
N THR A 650 14.77 -12.02 -14.04
CA THR A 650 15.11 -10.73 -14.66
C THR A 650 13.94 -9.76 -14.54
N ALA A 651 14.18 -8.54 -14.08
CA ALA A 651 13.15 -7.50 -13.97
C ALA A 651 13.09 -6.61 -15.22
N TYR A 652 11.88 -6.41 -15.74
CA TYR A 652 11.60 -5.57 -16.90
C TYR A 652 10.61 -4.46 -16.52
N PRO A 653 11.00 -3.17 -16.60
CA PRO A 653 10.12 -2.07 -16.23
C PRO A 653 8.98 -1.96 -17.24
N PHE A 654 7.74 -1.97 -16.74
CA PHE A 654 6.52 -1.87 -17.53
C PHE A 654 5.91 -0.47 -17.47
N ALA A 655 5.79 0.14 -16.28
CA ALA A 655 5.20 1.46 -16.11
C ALA A 655 5.98 2.33 -15.15
N ILE A 656 5.87 3.66 -15.30
CA ILE A 656 6.38 4.65 -14.33
C ILE A 656 5.21 5.54 -13.90
N SER A 657 5.08 5.75 -12.60
CA SER A 657 3.99 6.50 -11.99
C SER A 657 4.14 8.01 -12.20
N PRO A 658 3.05 8.80 -12.02
CA PRO A 658 3.14 10.25 -11.92
C PRO A 658 4.00 10.73 -10.74
N MET A 659 4.06 12.06 -10.55
CA MET A 659 4.88 12.64 -9.48
C MET A 659 4.32 12.40 -8.09
N ASP A 660 5.23 12.06 -7.18
CA ASP A 660 4.97 11.87 -5.75
C ASP A 660 3.82 10.86 -5.52
N THR A 661 3.73 9.83 -6.36
CA THR A 661 2.77 8.73 -6.25
C THR A 661 3.51 7.43 -5.93
N GLU A 662 2.75 6.43 -5.51
CA GLU A 662 3.04 5.03 -5.78
C GLU A 662 2.01 4.43 -6.76
N ILE A 663 2.30 3.22 -7.23
CA ILE A 663 1.35 2.40 -7.99
C ILE A 663 0.99 1.25 -7.07
N CYS A 664 -0.29 1.03 -6.82
CA CYS A 664 -0.78 -0.08 -6.00
C CYS A 664 -1.79 -0.91 -6.81
N GLY A 665 -2.28 -1.99 -6.20
CA GLY A 665 -3.48 -2.71 -6.64
C GLY A 665 -3.40 -3.19 -8.09
N LEU A 666 -2.35 -3.93 -8.45
CA LEU A 666 -2.25 -4.55 -9.77
C LEU A 666 -3.30 -5.64 -9.91
N ARG A 667 -4.20 -5.54 -10.89
CA ARG A 667 -5.19 -6.60 -11.12
C ARG A 667 -5.46 -6.85 -12.58
N PHE A 668 -5.19 -8.07 -13.03
CA PHE A 668 -5.59 -8.47 -14.38
C PHE A 668 -7.08 -8.84 -14.46
N THR A 669 -7.64 -8.55 -15.62
CA THR A 669 -8.88 -9.19 -16.11
C THR A 669 -8.58 -10.63 -16.54
N GLU A 670 -9.57 -11.53 -16.48
CA GLU A 670 -9.36 -12.95 -16.83
C GLU A 670 -8.88 -13.14 -18.27
N ASP A 671 -9.32 -12.28 -19.19
CA ASP A 671 -8.91 -12.29 -20.61
C ASP A 671 -7.52 -11.67 -20.87
N ARG A 672 -6.91 -11.09 -19.82
CA ARG A 672 -5.59 -10.43 -19.81
C ARG A 672 -5.50 -9.21 -20.73
N GLN A 673 -6.61 -8.68 -21.22
CA GLN A 673 -6.60 -7.51 -22.11
C GLN A 673 -6.56 -6.20 -21.34
N THR A 674 -6.83 -6.24 -20.03
CA THR A 674 -6.78 -5.08 -19.14
C THR A 674 -6.04 -5.40 -17.86
N LEU A 675 -5.17 -4.47 -17.46
CA LEU A 675 -4.55 -4.38 -16.14
C LEU A 675 -5.11 -3.14 -15.44
N PHE A 676 -5.81 -3.34 -14.32
CA PHE A 676 -6.19 -2.23 -13.46
C PHE A 676 -5.00 -1.84 -12.58
N LEU A 677 -4.81 -0.54 -12.38
CA LEU A 677 -3.81 0.03 -11.48
C LEU A 677 -4.44 1.12 -10.63
N ALA A 678 -4.10 1.15 -9.36
CA ALA A 678 -4.35 2.26 -8.46
C ALA A 678 -3.15 3.21 -8.52
N ILE A 679 -3.39 4.48 -8.82
CA ILE A 679 -2.38 5.53 -8.71
C ILE A 679 -2.67 6.31 -7.43
N GLN A 680 -1.84 6.08 -6.42
CA GLN A 680 -2.05 6.60 -5.06
C GLN A 680 -1.38 7.98 -4.89
N HIS A 681 -1.99 8.84 -4.08
CA HIS A 681 -1.48 10.14 -3.58
C HIS A 681 -0.66 11.05 -4.52
N PRO A 682 -1.07 11.35 -5.76
CA PRO A 682 -0.34 12.30 -6.61
C PRO A 682 -0.07 13.64 -5.90
N GLY A 683 1.18 14.07 -5.96
CA GLY A 683 1.62 15.30 -5.31
C GLY A 683 1.66 15.22 -3.79
N GLU A 684 1.83 14.05 -3.18
CA GLU A 684 1.94 13.93 -1.72
C GLU A 684 3.01 14.86 -1.13
N ALA A 685 4.25 14.75 -1.59
CA ALA A 685 5.36 15.54 -1.07
C ALA A 685 5.32 17.00 -1.57
N GLY A 686 5.11 17.17 -2.87
CA GLY A 686 5.19 18.47 -3.55
C GLY A 686 3.90 19.29 -3.57
N GLY A 687 2.76 18.72 -3.16
CA GLY A 687 1.44 19.33 -3.26
C GLY A 687 0.95 19.50 -4.70
N MET A 688 -0.03 20.39 -4.87
CA MET A 688 -0.55 20.77 -6.17
C MET A 688 0.50 21.51 -7.03
N ARG A 689 0.73 21.01 -8.24
CA ARG A 689 1.69 21.58 -9.19
C ARG A 689 1.27 22.96 -9.70
N GLN A 690 2.06 23.97 -9.31
CA GLN A 690 1.82 25.36 -9.69
C GLN A 690 2.42 25.67 -11.08
N ASP A 691 1.63 26.24 -11.99
CA ASP A 691 2.04 26.76 -13.30
C ASP A 691 2.89 25.79 -14.15
N LEU A 692 2.64 24.48 -14.01
CA LEU A 692 3.43 23.39 -14.62
C LEU A 692 4.93 23.47 -14.30
N LYS A 693 5.29 24.04 -13.15
CA LYS A 693 6.69 24.27 -12.73
C LYS A 693 7.51 22.98 -12.76
N THR A 694 8.77 23.14 -13.17
CA THR A 694 9.81 22.11 -13.16
C THR A 694 11.12 22.70 -12.66
N GLU A 695 12.03 21.87 -12.18
CA GLU A 695 13.42 22.22 -11.89
C GLU A 695 14.41 21.18 -12.42
N ILE A 696 15.70 21.49 -12.40
CA ILE A 696 16.77 20.57 -12.79
C ILE A 696 17.57 20.19 -11.54
N ARG A 697 17.71 18.89 -11.28
CA ARG A 697 18.55 18.33 -10.21
C ARG A 697 19.68 17.49 -10.82
N GLN A 698 20.73 17.27 -10.04
CA GLN A 698 21.90 16.47 -10.43
C GLN A 698 21.94 15.16 -9.63
N PHE A 699 22.32 14.08 -10.32
CA PHE A 699 22.42 12.74 -9.77
C PHE A 699 23.74 12.10 -10.19
N ASP A 700 24.48 11.60 -9.20
CA ASP A 700 25.69 10.81 -9.33
C ASP A 700 25.31 9.36 -9.65
N MET A 701 25.07 9.09 -10.94
CA MET A 701 24.61 7.81 -11.46
C MET A 701 25.78 6.89 -11.75
N ARG A 702 25.50 5.59 -11.87
CA ARG A 702 26.47 4.58 -12.30
C ARG A 702 25.97 3.83 -13.52
N THR A 703 26.91 3.47 -14.38
CA THR A 703 26.71 2.42 -15.40
C THR A 703 26.57 1.07 -14.73
N THR A 704 26.09 0.06 -15.45
CA THR A 704 25.95 -1.30 -14.90
C THR A 704 27.28 -1.93 -14.46
N THR A 705 28.41 -1.42 -14.96
CA THR A 705 29.77 -1.83 -14.56
C THR A 705 30.36 -0.98 -13.43
N GLY A 706 29.60 -0.01 -12.89
CA GLY A 706 30.01 0.83 -11.76
C GLY A 706 30.74 2.12 -12.12
N ARG A 707 30.92 2.44 -13.40
CA ARG A 707 31.49 3.74 -13.80
C ARG A 707 30.51 4.88 -13.53
N GLU A 708 30.97 5.87 -12.78
CA GLU A 708 30.18 7.05 -12.37
C GLU A 708 30.03 8.08 -13.50
N PHE A 709 28.87 8.74 -13.55
CA PHE A 709 28.58 9.87 -14.42
C PHE A 709 27.47 10.76 -13.82
N ILE A 710 27.45 12.04 -14.17
CA ILE A 710 26.40 12.96 -13.71
C ILE A 710 25.23 12.96 -14.68
N GLN A 711 24.04 12.66 -14.16
CA GLN A 711 22.78 12.88 -14.85
C GLN A 711 22.18 14.24 -14.46
N GLN A 712 21.72 15.01 -15.46
CA GLN A 712 20.82 16.15 -15.24
C GLN A 712 19.38 15.70 -15.42
N ARG A 713 18.58 15.79 -14.35
CA ARG A 713 17.17 15.37 -14.37
C ARG A 713 16.25 16.58 -14.30
N LYS A 714 15.34 16.72 -15.27
CA LYS A 714 14.25 17.70 -15.23
C LYS A 714 13.05 17.09 -14.50
N ILE A 715 12.59 17.75 -13.44
CA ILE A 715 11.62 17.20 -12.48
C ILE A 715 10.47 18.19 -12.27
N PRO A 716 9.20 17.79 -12.43
CA PRO A 716 8.05 18.57 -12.00
C PRO A 716 8.03 18.83 -10.48
N ILE A 717 7.41 19.93 -10.05
CA ILE A 717 7.27 20.26 -8.62
C ILE A 717 5.81 20.17 -8.21
N GLY A 718 5.47 19.10 -7.46
CA GLY A 718 4.10 18.68 -7.18
C GLY A 718 3.45 17.96 -8.36
N SER A 719 2.18 17.59 -8.21
CA SER A 719 1.40 16.94 -9.27
C SER A 719 0.12 17.71 -9.62
N ASN A 720 -0.34 17.54 -10.86
CA ASN A 720 -1.68 17.90 -11.33
C ASN A 720 -2.36 16.73 -12.07
N TRP A 721 -1.90 15.51 -11.84
CA TRP A 721 -2.50 14.28 -12.37
C TRP A 721 -3.83 13.97 -11.65
N PRO A 722 -4.90 13.51 -12.34
CA PRO A 722 -4.95 13.01 -13.71
C PRO A 722 -5.32 14.06 -14.77
N ASP A 723 -5.72 15.27 -14.36
CA ASP A 723 -6.26 16.29 -15.27
C ASP A 723 -5.17 16.94 -16.13
N LYS A 724 -3.94 17.02 -15.63
CA LYS A 724 -2.72 17.55 -16.29
C LYS A 724 -2.79 19.03 -16.66
N ALA A 725 -3.88 19.73 -16.31
CA ALA A 725 -4.04 21.15 -16.51
C ALA A 725 -3.32 21.96 -15.41
N ALA A 726 -2.72 23.10 -15.77
CA ALA A 726 -2.00 23.95 -14.82
C ALA A 726 -2.89 24.31 -13.62
N ASN A 727 -2.36 24.19 -12.41
CA ASN A 727 -3.05 24.54 -11.15
C ASN A 727 -4.34 23.73 -10.87
N HIS A 728 -4.56 22.60 -11.55
CA HIS A 728 -5.60 21.65 -11.18
C HIS A 728 -5.15 20.81 -9.98
N PRO A 729 -6.08 20.44 -9.08
CA PRO A 729 -5.75 19.63 -7.92
C PRO A 729 -5.34 18.22 -8.38
N PRO A 730 -4.27 17.65 -7.81
CA PRO A 730 -4.01 16.23 -8.01
C PRO A 730 -5.13 15.40 -7.36
N ARG A 731 -5.47 14.27 -7.98
CA ARG A 731 -6.51 13.36 -7.49
C ARG A 731 -6.04 11.91 -7.62
N PRO A 732 -5.90 11.15 -6.52
CA PRO A 732 -5.74 9.70 -6.60
C PRO A 732 -6.84 9.12 -7.50
N ALA A 733 -6.45 8.19 -8.38
CA ALA A 733 -7.41 7.58 -9.31
C ALA A 733 -7.02 6.16 -9.70
N VAL A 734 -8.04 5.40 -10.10
CA VAL A 734 -7.89 4.07 -10.68
C VAL A 734 -7.95 4.16 -12.20
N VAL A 735 -7.04 3.44 -12.85
CA VAL A 735 -6.94 3.37 -14.32
C VAL A 735 -7.06 1.95 -14.84
N ALA A 736 -7.51 1.82 -16.08
CA ALA A 736 -7.48 0.58 -16.84
C ALA A 736 -6.45 0.69 -17.97
N VAL A 737 -5.32 0.00 -17.83
CA VAL A 737 -4.27 -0.10 -18.84
C VAL A 737 -4.64 -1.17 -19.86
N ARG A 738 -4.48 -0.86 -21.15
CA ARG A 738 -4.75 -1.79 -22.26
C ARG A 738 -3.86 -1.52 -23.46
N ARG A 739 -3.77 -2.50 -24.37
CA ARG A 739 -3.14 -2.32 -25.67
C ARG A 739 -4.05 -1.56 -26.63
N LEU A 740 -3.45 -0.74 -27.49
CA LEU A 740 -4.14 -0.05 -28.59
C LEU A 740 -4.69 -1.00 -29.65
N ASN A 741 -4.12 -2.20 -29.77
CA ASN A 741 -4.55 -3.24 -30.71
C ASN A 741 -5.48 -4.29 -30.08
N GLU A 742 -5.91 -4.08 -28.82
CA GLU A 742 -6.82 -4.95 -28.07
C GLU A 742 -6.32 -6.38 -27.82
N GLN A 743 -5.03 -6.65 -28.02
CA GLN A 743 -4.44 -7.94 -27.65
C GLN A 743 -4.21 -8.04 -26.13
N SER A 744 -4.00 -9.28 -25.67
CA SER A 744 -3.55 -9.57 -24.29
C SER A 744 -2.30 -8.74 -23.94
N ILE A 745 -2.23 -8.25 -22.71
CA ILE A 745 -1.06 -7.54 -22.17
C ILE A 745 0.13 -8.48 -22.04
N THR A 746 -0.10 -9.71 -21.57
CA THR A 746 0.96 -10.69 -21.31
C THR A 746 1.24 -11.62 -22.51
N GLY A 747 0.44 -11.52 -23.58
CA GLY A 747 0.44 -12.47 -24.70
C GLY A 747 0.88 -11.94 -26.06
#